data_AF-A0A358D2J1-F1
#
_entry.id   AF-A0A358D2J1-F1
#
_cell.length_a   1.000
_cell.length_b   1.000
_cell.length_c   1.000
_cell.angle_alpha   90.00
_cell.angle_beta   90.00
_cell.angle_gamma   90.00
#
_symmetry.space_group_name_H-M   'P 1'
#
loop_
_entity.id
_entity.type
_entity.pdbx_description
1 polymer ?
#
loop_
_entity_poly.entity_id
_entity_poly.type
_entity_poly.pdbx_seq_one_letter_code
_entity_poly.pdbx_strand_id
1 'polypeptide(L)'
;MCGIIAVLRGPDQRQSLSAEDVLARLATAVETLRSATTDAEQMSTKTLEAAELLASIDQSLRSVPGVRLLVFDRAVALSVEGELRQAAEALEAIDNQLDELTDELEQVNSSLIAVRDALWAIERDRLRTAEAIIDLASGSPEPHSLTGLLSIQTALSALDRLEVRGRDSAGIEIFIANHALPPAALEGHRFNDTVLRSGAIRDCDGHIAFVYKNASEIGELGDNTQVIRSAIRDDELLHQAMAAPLAQVIVVGHTRWASVGVISEANAHPVDSQQITANDHPHVAAVLNGDIDNYMDLTELRNLEIAPEITTDAKVIPTLLSNQLAGTTNQIEAFRATVSNFEGSMAIVSHNAEQPHKLSLALRGSGQALYVGLADNSYIVASEPYGVVEEADRWIRMDGERPADSQHPITSAGQIVELDGEFAGTLAGITRVAYDGTQLPLDPAEITEADITTRDIDRGDAPHYLLKEIAEAPESVHKTLRGRILDSDNKLKVQLGSETIPEAIRKAFHHKEIKRVVAIGQGTAAVAARAIPQFLNPLLTSQEITVEAQLATELSGFLMAEDMSDTLVVAVSQSGTTTDTNRTVDLIRQRGGHVIAIVNRRGSDLVAKSHGVLYTSDGRDVEMSVASTKAFYAQVAAAVLLSSALANLIDEEQNQTDLLSALQALPQAMREVFGTRSAIATAAQRHTPQKRYWAVVGNGPNRIAANEIRIKLSELCYKAIPEDGTEDKKHIDLSSEPLIFVCATGLSGSNVDDVAKEIAIYRAHKATPIVVASEGDTRFEAAAELLNVPQLHPQIDFILATMVGHLFGYEAALAIDNQALPLRQMRSILDDIIAKGELPEGAFEELQDQL
;
A
#
# COMPACT_ATOMS: atom_id res chain seq x y z
N MET A 1 -9.64 0.77 -2.97
CA MET A 1 -9.26 2.18 -2.73
C MET A 1 -8.62 2.67 -4.01
N CYS A 2 -8.93 3.84 -4.55
CA CYS A 2 -8.31 4.28 -5.80
C CYS A 2 -6.97 4.99 -5.54
N GLY A 3 -6.16 5.24 -6.58
CA GLY A 3 -4.93 6.03 -6.51
C GLY A 3 -5.09 7.38 -7.19
N ILE A 4 -4.76 8.48 -6.51
CA ILE A 4 -4.66 9.83 -7.12
C ILE A 4 -3.20 10.21 -7.23
N ILE A 5 -2.82 10.84 -8.34
CA ILE A 5 -1.56 11.57 -8.50
C ILE A 5 -1.81 12.90 -9.20
N ALA A 6 -1.14 13.97 -8.76
CA ALA A 6 -1.01 15.18 -9.55
C ALA A 6 0.37 15.80 -9.37
N VAL A 7 0.90 16.35 -10.46
CA VAL A 7 2.21 17.00 -10.50
C VAL A 7 2.03 18.43 -10.98
N LEU A 8 2.33 19.39 -10.11
CA LEU A 8 2.35 20.81 -10.41
C LEU A 8 3.77 21.33 -10.24
N ARG A 9 4.42 21.65 -11.36
CA ARG A 9 5.80 22.15 -11.38
C ARG A 9 5.81 23.66 -11.65
N GLY A 10 6.69 24.37 -10.96
CA GLY A 10 6.93 25.77 -11.22
C GLY A 10 7.73 26.00 -12.51
N PRO A 11 7.90 27.26 -12.92
CA PRO A 11 8.63 27.61 -14.13
C PRO A 11 10.08 27.11 -14.07
N ASP A 12 10.60 26.64 -15.22
CA ASP A 12 11.99 26.18 -15.32
C ASP A 12 12.97 27.35 -15.17
N GLN A 13 13.78 27.33 -14.11
CA GLN A 13 14.82 28.33 -13.86
C GLN A 13 16.06 28.14 -14.76
N ARG A 14 16.11 27.08 -15.58
CA ARG A 14 17.17 26.76 -16.55
C ARG A 14 18.58 26.69 -15.95
N GLN A 15 18.67 26.35 -14.67
CA GLN A 15 19.95 26.13 -14.00
C GLN A 15 20.62 24.85 -14.54
N SER A 16 21.94 24.78 -14.39
CA SER A 16 22.75 23.64 -14.80
C SER A 16 23.54 23.11 -13.62
N LEU A 17 23.67 21.78 -13.53
CA LEU A 17 24.52 21.12 -12.56
C LEU A 17 25.88 20.80 -13.18
N SER A 18 26.96 20.97 -12.41
CA SER A 18 28.33 20.70 -12.85
C SER A 18 28.62 19.20 -12.82
N ALA A 19 28.92 18.62 -13.99
CA ALA A 19 29.29 17.21 -14.11
C ALA A 19 30.54 16.87 -13.28
N GLU A 20 31.56 17.74 -13.32
CA GLU A 20 32.81 17.55 -12.60
C GLU A 20 32.58 17.49 -11.08
N ASP A 21 31.73 18.38 -10.56
CA ASP A 21 31.44 18.42 -9.12
C ASP A 21 30.65 17.18 -8.65
N VAL A 22 29.65 16.74 -9.43
CA VAL A 22 28.86 15.54 -9.11
C VAL A 22 29.76 14.30 -9.08
N LEU A 23 30.57 14.10 -10.13
CA LEU A 23 31.46 12.95 -10.23
C LEU A 23 32.56 12.96 -9.17
N ALA A 24 33.13 14.13 -8.85
CA ALA A 24 34.12 14.26 -7.80
C ALA A 24 33.55 13.92 -6.41
N ARG A 25 32.34 14.40 -6.11
CA ARG A 25 31.64 14.07 -4.85
C ARG A 25 31.31 12.58 -4.77
N LEU A 26 30.86 11.97 -5.86
CA LEU A 26 30.53 10.55 -5.91
C LEU A 26 31.78 9.67 -5.73
N ALA A 27 32.87 9.98 -6.42
CA ALA A 27 34.16 9.31 -6.23
C ALA A 27 34.66 9.44 -4.78
N THR A 28 34.47 10.60 -4.14
CA THR A 28 34.81 10.81 -2.73
C THR A 28 33.95 9.93 -1.82
N ALA A 29 32.65 9.83 -2.06
CA ALA A 29 31.76 8.96 -1.28
C ALA A 29 32.15 7.47 -1.40
N VAL A 30 32.45 7.02 -2.62
CA VAL A 30 32.90 5.64 -2.90
C VAL A 30 34.22 5.33 -2.21
N GLU A 31 35.20 6.24 -2.29
CA GLU A 31 36.50 6.07 -1.61
C GLU A 31 36.34 6.06 -0.09
N THR A 32 35.47 6.91 0.45
CA THR A 32 35.16 6.95 1.89
C THR A 32 34.57 5.60 2.34
N LEU A 33 33.59 5.07 1.59
CA LEU A 33 32.98 3.77 1.86
C LEU A 33 33.98 2.62 1.76
N ARG A 34 34.86 2.62 0.73
CA ARG A 34 35.95 1.65 0.62
C ARG A 34 36.90 1.71 1.81
N SER A 35 37.27 2.92 2.24
CA SER A 35 38.18 3.07 3.37
C SER A 35 37.59 2.54 4.69
N ALA A 36 36.26 2.52 4.83
CA ALA A 36 35.57 1.93 5.97
C ALA A 36 35.80 0.41 6.10
N THR A 37 36.02 -0.30 4.98
CA THR A 37 36.31 -1.74 4.98
C THR A 37 37.69 -2.11 5.53
N THR A 38 38.59 -1.12 5.59
CA THR A 38 40.01 -1.32 5.97
C THR A 38 40.34 -0.82 7.38
N ASP A 39 39.41 -0.10 8.01
CA ASP A 39 39.64 0.64 9.26
C ASP A 39 38.44 0.44 10.20
N ALA A 40 38.46 -0.66 10.95
CA ALA A 40 37.37 -1.07 11.83
C ALA A 40 37.05 -0.02 12.93
N GLU A 41 38.03 0.75 13.39
CA GLU A 41 37.82 1.81 14.40
C GLU A 41 37.07 3.02 13.84
N GLN A 42 37.07 3.24 12.53
CA GLN A 42 36.39 4.36 11.89
C GLN A 42 35.21 3.95 11.01
N MET A 43 34.86 2.66 10.99
CA MET A 43 33.85 2.11 10.10
C MET A 43 32.50 2.82 10.26
N SER A 44 32.03 3.03 11.48
CA SER A 44 30.78 3.75 11.78
C SER A 44 30.80 5.19 11.23
N THR A 45 31.86 5.95 11.54
CA THR A 45 31.97 7.37 11.14
C THR A 45 32.09 7.51 9.62
N LYS A 46 32.92 6.70 8.96
CA LYS A 46 33.12 6.74 7.51
C LYS A 46 31.87 6.29 6.74
N THR A 47 31.15 5.30 7.25
CA THR A 47 29.89 4.86 6.64
C THR A 47 28.84 5.96 6.71
N LEU A 48 28.75 6.67 7.84
CA LEU A 48 27.86 7.82 7.99
C LEU A 48 28.24 8.97 7.04
N GLU A 49 29.53 9.32 6.95
CA GLU A 49 30.01 10.36 6.04
C GLU A 49 29.71 10.02 4.56
N ALA A 50 29.91 8.76 4.17
CA ALA A 50 29.55 8.28 2.85
C ALA A 50 28.03 8.38 2.59
N ALA A 51 27.21 8.04 3.59
CA ALA A 51 25.75 8.15 3.50
C ALA A 51 25.30 9.60 3.28
N GLU A 52 25.84 10.55 4.04
CA GLU A 52 25.53 11.98 3.92
C GLU A 52 25.94 12.54 2.54
N LEU A 53 27.13 12.15 2.04
CA LEU A 53 27.60 12.54 0.72
C LEU A 53 26.67 12.00 -0.38
N LEU A 54 26.31 10.72 -0.33
CA LEU A 54 25.41 10.09 -1.30
C LEU A 54 24.01 10.70 -1.27
N ALA A 55 23.44 10.95 -0.08
CA ALA A 55 22.15 11.61 0.07
C ALA A 55 22.15 13.03 -0.54
N SER A 56 23.23 13.78 -0.35
CA SER A 56 23.38 15.10 -0.95
C SER A 56 23.58 15.04 -2.49
N ILE A 57 24.16 13.97 -3.02
CA ILE A 57 24.27 13.74 -4.47
C ILE A 57 22.89 13.41 -5.05
N ASP A 58 22.13 12.52 -4.40
CA ASP A 58 20.73 12.24 -4.76
C ASP A 58 19.90 13.55 -4.82
N GLN A 59 19.98 14.38 -3.78
CA GLN A 59 19.30 15.67 -3.75
C GLN A 59 19.68 16.58 -4.93
N SER A 60 20.94 16.53 -5.37
CA SER A 60 21.39 17.28 -6.55
C SER A 60 20.84 16.67 -7.85
N LEU A 61 20.86 15.35 -7.97
CA LEU A 61 20.44 14.61 -9.16
C LEU A 61 18.91 14.56 -9.34
N ARG A 62 18.13 14.63 -8.25
CA ARG A 62 16.65 14.70 -8.32
C ARG A 62 16.11 16.04 -8.82
N SER A 63 16.90 17.10 -8.70
CA SER A 63 16.54 18.44 -9.19
C SER A 63 16.39 18.48 -10.71
N VAL A 64 15.68 19.48 -11.24
CA VAL A 64 15.58 19.68 -12.71
C VAL A 64 16.97 19.80 -13.38
N PRO A 65 17.95 20.55 -12.82
CA PRO A 65 19.32 20.57 -13.33
C PRO A 65 20.01 19.19 -13.32
N GLY A 66 19.74 18.38 -12.30
CA GLY A 66 20.26 17.01 -12.17
C GLY A 66 19.71 16.08 -13.25
N VAL A 67 18.39 16.06 -13.43
CA VAL A 67 17.73 15.29 -14.49
C VAL A 67 18.23 15.74 -15.87
N ARG A 68 18.38 17.05 -16.09
CA ARG A 68 18.94 17.60 -17.33
C ARG A 68 20.33 17.07 -17.62
N LEU A 69 21.20 17.04 -16.61
CA LEU A 69 22.56 16.50 -16.74
C LEU A 69 22.51 15.02 -17.16
N LEU A 70 21.71 14.20 -16.48
CA LEU A 70 21.61 12.76 -16.77
C LEU A 70 21.00 12.45 -18.15
N VAL A 71 20.01 13.23 -18.59
CA VAL A 71 19.33 13.04 -19.88
C VAL A 71 20.21 13.46 -21.06
N PHE A 72 20.86 14.63 -20.97
CA PHE A 72 21.61 15.20 -22.11
C PHE A 72 23.10 14.83 -22.12
N ASP A 73 23.68 14.43 -20.99
CA ASP A 73 25.07 13.95 -20.91
C ASP A 73 25.12 12.47 -20.53
N ARG A 74 25.02 11.62 -21.57
CA ARG A 74 25.07 10.17 -21.43
C ARG A 74 26.40 9.65 -20.86
N ALA A 75 27.50 10.38 -21.06
CA ALA A 75 28.79 9.96 -20.52
C ALA A 75 28.82 10.11 -19.00
N VAL A 76 28.20 11.17 -18.49
CA VAL A 76 28.03 11.38 -17.04
C VAL A 76 27.12 10.32 -16.45
N ALA A 77 25.96 10.03 -17.06
CA ALA A 77 25.04 9.00 -16.57
C ALA A 77 25.72 7.62 -16.44
N LEU A 78 26.50 7.20 -17.45
CA LEU A 78 27.28 5.95 -17.41
C LEU A 78 28.40 5.98 -16.36
N SER A 79 29.01 7.15 -16.13
CA SER A 79 30.05 7.31 -15.10
C SER A 79 29.44 7.20 -13.70
N VAL A 80 28.27 7.79 -13.46
CA VAL A 80 27.51 7.63 -12.21
C VAL A 80 27.19 6.15 -11.97
N GLU A 81 26.67 5.44 -12.97
CA GLU A 81 26.39 3.99 -12.86
C GLU A 81 27.65 3.18 -12.49
N GLY A 82 28.80 3.51 -13.10
CA GLY A 82 30.08 2.87 -12.81
C GLY A 82 30.56 3.08 -11.38
N GLU A 83 30.37 4.27 -10.82
CA GLU A 83 30.71 4.58 -9.42
C GLU A 83 29.73 3.93 -8.43
N LEU A 84 28.43 3.87 -8.74
CA LEU A 84 27.44 3.19 -7.90
C LEU A 84 27.76 1.69 -7.75
N ARG A 85 28.20 1.04 -8.84
CA ARG A 85 28.63 -0.37 -8.79
C ARG A 85 29.82 -0.56 -7.84
N GLN A 86 30.78 0.37 -7.87
CA GLN A 86 31.92 0.35 -6.94
C GLN A 86 31.51 0.57 -5.49
N ALA A 87 30.52 1.45 -5.24
CA ALA A 87 29.97 1.66 -3.90
C ALA A 87 29.20 0.42 -3.39
N ALA A 88 28.44 -0.26 -4.26
CA ALA A 88 27.74 -1.49 -3.91
C ALA A 88 28.71 -2.62 -3.52
N GLU A 89 29.81 -2.79 -4.25
CA GLU A 89 30.88 -3.75 -3.91
C GLU A 89 31.52 -3.42 -2.53
N ALA A 90 31.76 -2.13 -2.26
CA ALA A 90 32.29 -1.70 -0.97
C ALA A 90 31.30 -1.95 0.18
N LEU A 91 30.01 -1.69 -0.05
CA LEU A 91 28.96 -1.94 0.91
C LEU A 91 28.85 -3.42 1.28
N GLU A 92 28.88 -4.32 0.28
CA GLU A 92 28.85 -5.77 0.50
C GLU A 92 30.07 -6.24 1.31
N ALA A 93 31.24 -5.63 1.08
CA ALA A 93 32.43 -5.92 1.88
C ALA A 93 32.28 -5.49 3.36
N ILE A 94 31.59 -4.38 3.64
CA ILE A 94 31.28 -3.95 5.02
C ILE A 94 30.27 -4.92 5.66
N ASP A 95 29.23 -5.31 4.93
CA ASP A 95 28.21 -6.23 5.44
C ASP A 95 28.81 -7.56 5.92
N ASN A 96 29.78 -8.10 5.19
CA ASN A 96 30.45 -9.34 5.54
C ASN A 96 31.32 -9.24 6.81
N GLN A 97 31.62 -8.03 7.30
CA GLN A 97 32.39 -7.79 8.52
C GLN A 97 31.50 -7.47 9.74
N LEU A 98 30.18 -7.28 9.55
CA LEU A 98 29.26 -6.87 10.61
C LEU A 98 29.15 -7.87 11.77
N ASP A 99 29.24 -9.17 11.48
CA ASP A 99 29.13 -10.23 12.50
C ASP A 99 30.28 -10.19 13.53
N GLU A 100 31.36 -9.45 13.25
CA GLU A 100 32.52 -9.30 14.14
C GLU A 100 32.41 -8.10 15.09
N LEU A 101 31.39 -7.23 14.94
CA LEU A 101 31.22 -5.99 15.71
C LEU A 101 30.15 -6.14 16.81
N THR A 102 30.52 -5.90 18.07
CA THR A 102 29.59 -6.01 19.22
C THR A 102 29.10 -4.66 19.75
N ASP A 103 29.93 -3.62 19.75
CA ASP A 103 29.67 -2.39 20.52
C ASP A 103 29.11 -1.22 19.69
N GLU A 104 29.32 -1.21 18.35
CA GLU A 104 28.86 -0.17 17.42
C GLU A 104 27.83 -0.65 16.38
N LEU A 105 27.37 -1.90 16.50
CA LEU A 105 26.58 -2.59 15.49
C LEU A 105 25.32 -1.82 15.06
N GLU A 106 24.61 -1.20 16.00
CA GLU A 106 23.39 -0.45 15.69
C GLU A 106 23.65 0.82 14.89
N GLN A 107 24.69 1.59 15.23
CA GLN A 107 25.04 2.82 14.53
C GLN A 107 25.56 2.53 13.11
N VAL A 108 26.42 1.52 12.98
CA VAL A 108 26.91 1.05 11.69
C VAL A 108 25.74 0.57 10.83
N ASN A 109 24.85 -0.26 11.38
CA ASN A 109 23.70 -0.76 10.64
C ASN A 109 22.73 0.34 10.18
N SER A 110 22.45 1.34 11.03
CA SER A 110 21.67 2.52 10.63
C SER A 110 22.33 3.30 9.49
N SER A 111 23.65 3.47 9.55
CA SER A 111 24.41 4.17 8.50
C SER A 111 24.42 3.37 7.20
N LEU A 112 24.56 2.04 7.25
CA LEU A 112 24.49 1.17 6.08
C LEU A 112 23.11 1.18 5.43
N ILE A 113 22.04 1.26 6.22
CA ILE A 113 20.69 1.43 5.69
C ILE A 113 20.59 2.75 4.90
N ALA A 114 21.12 3.85 5.45
CA ALA A 114 21.13 5.15 4.76
C ALA A 114 21.97 5.11 3.46
N VAL A 115 23.14 4.44 3.47
CA VAL A 115 23.93 4.22 2.24
C VAL A 115 23.11 3.45 1.19
N ARG A 116 22.47 2.34 1.58
CA ARG A 116 21.64 1.54 0.66
C ARG A 116 20.48 2.34 0.07
N ASP A 117 19.83 3.17 0.89
CA ASP A 117 18.72 4.01 0.42
C ASP A 117 19.21 5.07 -0.55
N ALA A 118 20.35 5.72 -0.29
CA ALA A 118 20.91 6.72 -1.19
C ALA A 118 21.41 6.10 -2.51
N LEU A 119 22.08 4.95 -2.45
CA LEU A 119 22.48 4.21 -3.66
C LEU A 119 21.25 3.79 -4.49
N TRP A 120 20.22 3.27 -3.82
CA TRP A 120 18.96 2.93 -4.46
C TRP A 120 18.31 4.14 -5.12
N ALA A 121 18.20 5.27 -4.42
CA ALA A 121 17.59 6.48 -4.97
C ALA A 121 18.32 6.94 -6.24
N ILE A 122 19.65 6.97 -6.24
CA ILE A 122 20.43 7.37 -7.42
C ILE A 122 20.25 6.37 -8.57
N GLU A 123 20.31 5.07 -8.30
CA GLU A 123 20.22 4.03 -9.34
C GLU A 123 18.79 3.86 -9.88
N ARG A 124 17.84 3.60 -8.98
CA ARG A 124 16.49 3.13 -9.32
C ARG A 124 15.49 4.25 -9.47
N ASP A 125 15.75 5.43 -8.91
CA ASP A 125 14.85 6.57 -9.06
C ASP A 125 15.45 7.65 -10.00
N ARG A 126 16.72 8.05 -9.84
CA ARG A 126 17.31 9.13 -10.67
C ARG A 126 17.72 8.67 -12.06
N LEU A 127 18.60 7.66 -12.17
CA LEU A 127 19.06 7.15 -13.47
C LEU A 127 17.91 6.53 -14.27
N ARG A 128 17.05 5.74 -13.61
CA ARG A 128 15.84 5.19 -14.24
C ARG A 128 14.91 6.27 -14.77
N THR A 129 14.71 7.37 -14.04
CA THR A 129 13.88 8.49 -14.52
C THR A 129 14.48 9.14 -15.76
N ALA A 130 15.80 9.33 -15.80
CA ALA A 130 16.47 9.87 -16.98
C ALA A 130 16.28 8.95 -18.22
N GLU A 131 16.43 7.63 -18.06
CA GLU A 131 16.17 6.67 -19.13
C GLU A 131 14.70 6.65 -19.56
N ALA A 132 13.76 6.68 -18.62
CA ALA A 132 12.34 6.69 -18.92
C ALA A 132 11.91 7.97 -19.66
N ILE A 133 12.52 9.13 -19.37
CA ILE A 133 12.30 10.37 -20.12
C ILE A 133 12.79 10.23 -21.57
N ILE A 134 13.94 9.59 -21.78
CA ILE A 134 14.49 9.34 -23.11
C ILE A 134 13.59 8.39 -23.91
N ASP A 135 13.07 7.34 -23.26
CA ASP A 135 12.10 6.43 -23.89
C ASP A 135 10.78 7.14 -24.24
N LEU A 136 10.21 7.92 -23.32
CA LEU A 136 8.99 8.71 -23.59
C LEU A 136 9.17 9.69 -24.75
N ALA A 137 10.37 10.24 -24.93
CA ALA A 137 10.70 11.14 -26.03
C ALA A 137 11.06 10.42 -27.34
N SER A 138 11.04 9.08 -27.37
CA SER A 138 11.53 8.27 -28.49
C SER A 138 12.97 8.63 -28.92
N GLY A 139 13.83 9.01 -27.95
CA GLY A 139 15.20 9.46 -28.19
C GLY A 139 15.60 10.67 -27.35
N SER A 140 16.44 11.55 -27.92
CA SER A 140 16.85 12.78 -27.23
C SER A 140 15.69 13.78 -27.24
N PRO A 141 15.16 14.19 -26.07
CA PRO A 141 14.06 15.15 -26.02
C PRO A 141 14.51 16.53 -26.49
N GLU A 142 13.55 17.34 -26.97
CA GLU A 142 13.76 18.78 -27.13
C GLU A 142 14.03 19.43 -25.75
N PRO A 143 15.01 20.35 -25.60
CA PRO A 143 15.38 20.90 -24.30
C PRO A 143 14.23 21.55 -23.52
N HIS A 144 13.27 22.16 -24.21
CA HIS A 144 12.10 22.79 -23.60
C HIS A 144 11.07 21.77 -23.09
N SER A 145 11.04 20.56 -23.66
CA SER A 145 10.09 19.50 -23.27
C SER A 145 10.52 18.75 -22.00
N LEU A 146 11.76 18.93 -21.52
CA LEU A 146 12.32 18.15 -20.41
C LEU A 146 11.45 18.19 -19.14
N THR A 147 11.02 19.38 -18.73
CA THR A 147 10.24 19.55 -17.48
C THR A 147 8.83 19.00 -17.59
N GLY A 148 8.24 19.04 -18.80
CA GLY A 148 6.99 18.36 -19.11
C GLY A 148 7.12 16.85 -19.03
N LEU A 149 8.11 16.28 -19.73
CA LEU A 149 8.40 14.84 -19.70
C LEU A 149 8.75 14.34 -18.30
N LEU A 150 9.50 15.11 -17.51
CA LEU A 150 9.75 14.79 -16.10
C LEU A 150 8.45 14.73 -15.30
N SER A 151 7.55 15.70 -15.47
CA SER A 151 6.27 15.72 -14.74
C SER A 151 5.37 14.54 -15.13
N ILE A 152 5.37 14.17 -16.41
CA ILE A 152 4.70 12.97 -16.93
C ILE A 152 5.32 11.70 -16.32
N GLN A 153 6.65 11.58 -16.35
CA GLN A 153 7.35 10.42 -15.82
C GLN A 153 7.14 10.26 -14.31
N THR A 154 7.21 11.36 -13.54
CA THR A 154 6.88 11.36 -12.11
C THR A 154 5.47 10.83 -11.86
N ALA A 155 4.48 11.31 -12.63
CA ALA A 155 3.12 10.86 -12.48
C ALA A 155 2.95 9.37 -12.81
N LEU A 156 3.53 8.90 -13.92
CA LEU A 156 3.44 7.49 -14.33
C LEU A 156 4.16 6.55 -13.35
N SER A 157 5.33 6.95 -12.84
CA SER A 157 6.07 6.19 -11.82
C SER A 157 5.26 6.09 -10.52
N ALA A 158 4.57 7.16 -10.13
CA ALA A 158 3.65 7.12 -8.99
C ALA A 158 2.43 6.22 -9.25
N LEU A 159 1.84 6.26 -10.46
CA LEU A 159 0.75 5.34 -10.83
C LEU A 159 1.19 3.88 -10.73
N ASP A 160 2.39 3.53 -11.18
CA ASP A 160 2.94 2.17 -11.08
C ASP A 160 2.87 1.63 -9.63
N ARG A 161 3.14 2.50 -8.64
CA ARG A 161 3.07 2.16 -7.21
C ARG A 161 1.66 2.21 -6.65
N LEU A 162 0.79 3.04 -7.20
CA LEU A 162 -0.60 3.22 -6.75
C LEU A 162 -1.56 2.18 -7.34
N GLU A 163 -1.18 1.44 -8.39
CA GLU A 163 -2.00 0.35 -8.96
C GLU A 163 -2.36 -0.73 -7.92
N VAL A 164 -1.57 -0.90 -6.86
CA VAL A 164 -1.90 -1.83 -5.76
C VAL A 164 -3.18 -1.46 -5.01
N ARG A 165 -3.63 -0.20 -5.11
CA ARG A 165 -4.86 0.28 -4.49
C ARG A 165 -6.07 0.00 -5.39
N GLY A 166 -5.95 0.25 -6.68
CA GLY A 166 -6.98 0.01 -7.70
C GLY A 166 -6.34 -0.08 -9.08
N ARG A 167 -6.81 -1.01 -9.93
CA ARG A 167 -6.17 -1.29 -11.22
C ARG A 167 -7.12 -1.55 -12.38
N ASP A 168 -8.43 -1.58 -12.15
CA ASP A 168 -9.41 -1.97 -13.18
C ASP A 168 -9.36 -1.00 -14.38
N SER A 169 -8.91 0.23 -14.13
CA SER A 169 -8.51 1.18 -15.15
C SER A 169 -7.50 2.19 -14.58
N ALA A 170 -6.77 2.86 -15.46
CA ALA A 170 -5.96 4.02 -15.12
C ALA A 170 -6.06 5.09 -16.21
N GLY A 171 -5.73 6.32 -15.86
CA GLY A 171 -5.73 7.41 -16.81
C GLY A 171 -4.92 8.60 -16.34
N ILE A 172 -4.56 9.45 -17.31
CA ILE A 172 -3.81 10.67 -17.09
C ILE A 172 -4.30 11.75 -18.04
N GLU A 173 -4.46 12.97 -17.51
CA GLU A 173 -4.55 14.19 -18.28
C GLU A 173 -3.21 14.90 -18.21
N ILE A 174 -2.70 15.27 -19.37
CA ILE A 174 -1.52 16.12 -19.55
C ILE A 174 -2.02 17.44 -20.13
N PHE A 175 -2.07 18.45 -19.28
CA PHE A 175 -2.45 19.80 -19.66
C PHE A 175 -1.21 20.64 -19.97
N ILE A 176 -1.20 21.30 -21.13
CA ILE A 176 -0.09 22.13 -21.59
C ILE A 176 -0.58 23.56 -21.78
N ALA A 177 -0.09 24.45 -20.93
CA ALA A 177 -0.32 25.87 -21.08
C ALA A 177 0.64 26.49 -22.11
N ASN A 178 0.18 27.41 -22.96
CA ASN A 178 1.01 28.12 -23.93
C ASN A 178 1.69 27.21 -24.97
N HIS A 179 0.95 26.22 -25.50
CA HIS A 179 1.46 25.18 -26.40
C HIS A 179 1.94 25.68 -27.78
N ALA A 180 1.56 26.90 -28.18
CA ALA A 180 1.97 27.56 -29.42
C ALA A 180 1.75 26.76 -30.73
N LEU A 181 0.86 25.76 -30.73
CA LEU A 181 0.52 25.00 -31.94
C LEU A 181 -0.30 25.86 -32.90
N PRO A 182 -0.15 25.67 -34.22
CA PRO A 182 -0.95 26.39 -35.20
C PRO A 182 -2.42 25.90 -35.16
N PRO A 183 -3.41 26.76 -35.46
CA PRO A 183 -4.83 26.37 -35.48
C PRO A 183 -5.13 25.16 -36.39
N ALA A 184 -4.38 24.98 -37.48
CA ALA A 184 -4.53 23.83 -38.38
C ALA A 184 -4.17 22.48 -37.74
N ALA A 185 -3.46 22.47 -36.61
CA ALA A 185 -3.16 21.26 -35.83
C ALA A 185 -4.25 20.94 -34.78
N LEU A 186 -5.26 21.82 -34.61
CA LEU A 186 -6.31 21.71 -33.60
C LEU A 186 -7.63 21.15 -34.16
N GLU A 187 -7.52 20.29 -35.17
CA GLU A 187 -8.66 19.65 -35.83
C GLU A 187 -8.46 18.13 -35.89
N GLY A 188 -9.57 17.38 -35.85
CA GLY A 188 -9.54 15.93 -36.02
C GLY A 188 -10.46 15.19 -35.06
N HIS A 189 -10.56 13.87 -35.23
CA HIS A 189 -11.45 13.02 -34.44
C HIS A 189 -11.13 13.08 -32.93
N ARG A 190 -9.86 13.24 -32.56
CA ARG A 190 -9.39 13.34 -31.16
C ARG A 190 -9.99 14.53 -30.41
N PHE A 191 -10.25 15.64 -31.11
CA PHE A 191 -10.87 16.85 -30.55
C PHE A 191 -12.39 16.73 -30.39
N ASN A 192 -13.00 15.77 -31.07
CA ASN A 192 -14.46 15.58 -31.12
C ASN A 192 -14.96 14.43 -30.24
N ASP A 193 -14.09 13.75 -29.48
CA ASP A 193 -14.51 12.68 -28.58
C ASP A 193 -15.29 13.27 -27.40
N THR A 194 -16.57 12.90 -27.28
CA THR A 194 -17.52 13.50 -26.33
C THR A 194 -17.48 12.86 -24.94
N VAL A 195 -16.68 11.81 -24.75
CA VAL A 195 -16.65 11.02 -23.50
C VAL A 195 -15.24 10.87 -22.91
N LEU A 196 -14.28 11.62 -23.45
CA LEU A 196 -12.89 11.71 -22.99
C LEU A 196 -12.19 10.35 -22.93
N ARG A 197 -12.29 9.56 -24.01
CA ARG A 197 -11.56 8.28 -24.16
C ARG A 197 -10.05 8.47 -24.35
N SER A 198 -9.31 7.37 -24.36
CA SER A 198 -7.86 7.41 -24.61
C SER A 198 -7.54 8.08 -25.95
N GLY A 199 -6.59 9.01 -25.95
CA GLY A 199 -6.22 9.83 -27.10
C GLY A 199 -7.08 11.09 -27.29
N ALA A 200 -8.12 11.33 -26.50
CA ALA A 200 -8.92 12.56 -26.60
C ALA A 200 -8.08 13.82 -26.34
N ILE A 201 -8.45 14.91 -27.01
CA ILE A 201 -7.83 16.23 -26.86
C ILE A 201 -8.91 17.29 -26.61
N ARG A 202 -8.61 18.29 -25.76
CA ARG A 202 -9.41 19.51 -25.59
C ARG A 202 -8.58 20.74 -25.94
N ASP A 203 -9.08 21.55 -26.86
CA ASP A 203 -8.57 22.90 -27.13
C ASP A 203 -9.16 23.86 -26.08
N CYS A 204 -8.28 24.59 -25.40
CA CYS A 204 -8.60 25.42 -24.24
C CYS A 204 -8.05 26.85 -24.40
N ASP A 205 -8.19 27.42 -25.60
CA ASP A 205 -7.82 28.81 -25.96
C ASP A 205 -6.39 29.20 -25.58
N GLY A 206 -5.41 28.69 -26.35
CA GLY A 206 -3.98 28.88 -26.08
C GLY A 206 -3.40 27.88 -25.07
N HIS A 207 -4.25 27.03 -24.52
CA HIS A 207 -3.91 25.85 -23.74
C HIS A 207 -4.50 24.59 -24.39
N ILE A 208 -3.98 23.42 -24.06
CA ILE A 208 -4.43 22.15 -24.64
C ILE A 208 -4.35 21.03 -23.61
N ALA A 209 -5.34 20.14 -23.56
CA ALA A 209 -5.36 18.97 -22.70
C ALA A 209 -5.32 17.68 -23.52
N PHE A 210 -4.40 16.79 -23.19
CA PHE A 210 -4.28 15.45 -23.78
C PHE A 210 -4.66 14.40 -22.74
N VAL A 211 -5.45 13.40 -23.13
CA VAL A 211 -5.89 12.34 -22.22
C VAL A 211 -5.47 10.97 -22.74
N TYR A 212 -4.91 10.15 -21.84
CA TYR A 212 -4.53 8.77 -22.12
C TYR A 212 -5.09 7.88 -21.01
N LYS A 213 -5.77 6.81 -21.41
CA LYS A 213 -6.50 5.92 -20.51
C LYS A 213 -6.32 4.47 -20.94
N ASN A 214 -6.47 3.57 -19.99
CA ASN A 214 -6.65 2.15 -20.23
C ASN A 214 -7.67 1.59 -19.24
N ALA A 215 -8.55 0.70 -19.70
CA ALA A 215 -9.47 -0.02 -18.83
C ALA A 215 -9.31 -1.52 -19.09
N SER A 216 -8.80 -2.23 -18.08
CA SER A 216 -8.59 -3.67 -18.13
C SER A 216 -8.98 -4.30 -16.80
N GLU A 217 -10.08 -5.05 -16.81
CA GLU A 217 -10.58 -5.78 -15.64
C GLU A 217 -9.59 -6.86 -15.16
N ILE A 218 -8.76 -7.38 -16.07
CA ILE A 218 -7.81 -8.46 -15.81
C ILE A 218 -6.46 -8.09 -16.42
N GLY A 219 -5.41 -8.10 -15.61
CA GLY A 219 -4.02 -7.89 -16.06
C GLY A 219 -3.03 -8.20 -14.95
N GLU A 220 -1.84 -7.63 -15.05
CA GLU A 220 -0.78 -7.56 -14.05
C GLU A 220 -0.52 -6.10 -13.63
N LEU A 221 0.21 -5.91 -12.53
CA LEU A 221 0.62 -4.56 -12.11
C LEU A 221 1.59 -3.97 -13.13
N GLY A 222 1.27 -2.78 -13.62
CA GLY A 222 2.03 -2.04 -14.63
C GLY A 222 1.48 -2.15 -16.05
N ASP A 223 0.48 -3.01 -16.31
CA ASP A 223 -0.08 -3.16 -17.66
C ASP A 223 -0.75 -1.86 -18.12
N ASN A 224 -1.54 -1.21 -17.25
CA ASN A 224 -2.24 0.02 -17.62
C ASN A 224 -1.27 1.16 -17.92
N THR A 225 -0.29 1.37 -17.05
CA THR A 225 0.74 2.41 -17.24
C THR A 225 1.61 2.11 -18.46
N GLN A 226 1.89 0.85 -18.79
CA GLN A 226 2.60 0.49 -20.02
C GLN A 226 1.84 0.88 -21.29
N VAL A 227 0.52 0.66 -21.33
CA VAL A 227 -0.35 1.10 -22.43
C VAL A 227 -0.32 2.64 -22.53
N ILE A 228 -0.47 3.34 -21.41
CA ILE A 228 -0.44 4.80 -21.35
C ILE A 228 0.92 5.35 -21.81
N ARG A 229 2.03 4.77 -21.34
CA ARG A 229 3.41 5.14 -21.74
C ARG A 229 3.60 5.02 -23.24
N SER A 230 3.11 3.93 -23.83
CA SER A 230 3.22 3.71 -25.28
C SER A 230 2.42 4.76 -26.06
N ALA A 231 1.19 5.06 -25.63
CA ALA A 231 0.37 6.08 -26.27
C ALA A 231 0.99 7.49 -26.18
N ILE A 232 1.61 7.85 -25.05
CA ILE A 232 2.34 9.11 -24.88
C ILE A 232 3.59 9.17 -25.77
N ARG A 233 4.37 8.09 -25.80
CA ARG A 233 5.60 7.99 -26.59
C ARG A 233 5.33 8.20 -28.07
N ASP A 234 4.22 7.64 -28.57
CA ASP A 234 3.87 7.65 -29.99
C ASP A 234 3.07 8.91 -30.42
N ASP A 235 2.79 9.85 -29.50
CA ASP A 235 1.98 11.04 -29.78
C ASP A 235 2.81 12.26 -30.21
N GLU A 236 3.02 12.40 -31.53
CA GLU A 236 3.78 13.51 -32.10
C GLU A 236 3.22 14.91 -31.74
N LEU A 237 1.90 15.04 -31.61
CA LEU A 237 1.27 16.34 -31.34
C LEU A 237 1.52 16.79 -29.90
N LEU A 238 1.49 15.85 -28.95
CA LEU A 238 1.87 16.09 -27.56
C LEU A 238 3.32 16.60 -27.47
N HIS A 239 4.26 15.91 -28.14
CA HIS A 239 5.67 16.28 -28.14
C HIS A 239 5.91 17.66 -28.75
N GLN A 240 5.20 18.00 -29.82
CA GLN A 240 5.24 19.33 -30.42
C GLN A 240 4.71 20.42 -29.48
N ALA A 241 3.60 20.16 -28.78
CA ALA A 241 3.03 21.10 -27.82
C ALA A 241 3.98 21.40 -26.65
N MET A 242 4.67 20.37 -26.13
CA MET A 242 5.64 20.53 -25.03
C MET A 242 6.92 21.25 -25.44
N ALA A 243 7.29 21.20 -26.72
CA ALA A 243 8.52 21.82 -27.21
C ALA A 243 8.45 23.37 -27.24
N ALA A 244 7.28 23.97 -27.00
CA ALA A 244 7.15 25.42 -26.98
C ALA A 244 7.92 26.06 -25.80
N PRO A 245 8.65 27.18 -26.00
CA PRO A 245 9.51 27.74 -24.95
C PRO A 245 8.82 28.22 -23.67
N LEU A 246 7.52 28.52 -23.75
CA LEU A 246 6.69 28.95 -22.62
C LEU A 246 5.71 27.86 -22.16
N ALA A 247 5.84 26.64 -22.71
CA ALA A 247 5.02 25.51 -22.33
C ALA A 247 5.18 25.23 -20.84
N GLN A 248 4.06 25.08 -20.14
CA GLN A 248 4.04 24.57 -18.78
C GLN A 248 3.08 23.39 -18.71
N VAL A 249 3.53 22.32 -18.07
CA VAL A 249 2.81 21.05 -18.04
C VAL A 249 2.28 20.78 -16.64
N ILE A 250 0.99 20.54 -16.55
CA ILE A 250 0.31 20.02 -15.36
C ILE A 250 -0.16 18.61 -15.68
N VAL A 251 0.02 17.71 -14.72
CA VAL A 251 -0.37 16.32 -14.88
C VAL A 251 -1.32 15.93 -13.76
N VAL A 252 -2.47 15.37 -14.11
CA VAL A 252 -3.42 14.77 -13.17
C VAL A 252 -3.66 13.34 -13.61
N GLY A 253 -3.42 12.38 -12.74
CA GLY A 253 -3.55 10.96 -13.01
C GLY A 253 -4.33 10.21 -11.96
N HIS A 254 -4.82 9.03 -12.33
CA HIS A 254 -5.63 8.20 -11.46
C HIS A 254 -5.49 6.71 -11.78
N THR A 255 -5.54 5.88 -10.75
CA THR A 255 -5.82 4.45 -10.86
C THR A 255 -7.15 4.14 -10.16
N ARG A 256 -8.03 3.39 -10.83
CA ARG A 256 -9.43 3.21 -10.41
C ARG A 256 -9.71 1.76 -10.01
N TRP A 257 -10.35 1.63 -8.85
CA TRP A 257 -11.15 0.48 -8.44
C TRP A 257 -12.61 0.91 -8.56
N ALA A 258 -13.38 0.32 -9.47
CA ALA A 258 -14.72 0.83 -9.77
C ALA A 258 -15.71 0.54 -8.62
N SER A 259 -16.22 1.58 -7.95
CA SER A 259 -17.34 1.52 -6.98
C SER A 259 -18.68 1.91 -7.62
N VAL A 260 -18.68 3.06 -8.32
CA VAL A 260 -19.83 3.59 -9.07
C VAL A 260 -19.46 3.74 -10.54
N GLY A 261 -20.23 3.09 -11.42
CA GLY A 261 -20.04 3.11 -12.87
C GLY A 261 -19.18 1.96 -13.40
N VAL A 262 -19.46 1.51 -14.62
CA VAL A 262 -18.80 0.34 -15.22
C VAL A 262 -17.30 0.55 -15.45
N ILE A 263 -16.55 -0.55 -15.63
CA ILE A 263 -15.13 -0.50 -16.00
C ILE A 263 -15.06 -0.22 -17.51
N SER A 264 -14.75 1.01 -17.88
CA SER A 264 -14.51 1.43 -19.28
C SER A 264 -13.69 2.71 -19.32
N GLU A 265 -13.07 3.02 -20.46
CA GLU A 265 -12.28 4.25 -20.62
C GLU A 265 -13.08 5.53 -20.33
N ALA A 266 -14.37 5.57 -20.71
CA ALA A 266 -15.24 6.71 -20.44
C ALA A 266 -15.46 6.96 -18.93
N ASN A 267 -15.32 5.92 -18.10
CA ASN A 267 -15.47 5.97 -16.65
C ASN A 267 -14.12 6.01 -15.91
N ALA A 268 -13.00 5.75 -16.60
CA ALA A 268 -11.67 5.91 -16.04
C ALA A 268 -11.40 7.41 -15.84
N HIS A 269 -10.82 7.77 -14.69
CA HIS A 269 -10.46 9.16 -14.42
C HIS A 269 -9.10 9.50 -15.06
N PRO A 270 -8.80 10.77 -15.37
CA PRO A 270 -9.63 11.97 -15.15
C PRO A 270 -10.91 12.02 -16.00
N VAL A 271 -11.92 12.72 -15.49
CA VAL A 271 -13.15 13.09 -16.24
C VAL A 271 -13.17 14.62 -16.42
N ASP A 272 -13.77 15.11 -17.52
CA ASP A 272 -13.80 16.54 -17.88
C ASP A 272 -15.17 17.19 -17.65
N SER A 273 -15.29 18.49 -17.91
CA SER A 273 -16.52 19.28 -17.76
C SER A 273 -17.50 19.17 -18.93
N GLN A 274 -17.12 18.50 -20.02
CA GLN A 274 -17.91 18.48 -21.26
C GLN A 274 -19.31 17.85 -21.05
N GLN A 275 -20.34 18.51 -21.58
CA GLN A 275 -21.72 18.02 -21.59
C GLN A 275 -22.19 17.78 -23.03
N ILE A 276 -23.34 17.12 -23.19
CA ILE A 276 -23.88 16.82 -24.53
C ILE A 276 -24.17 18.11 -25.33
N THR A 277 -24.74 19.14 -24.69
CA THR A 277 -25.17 20.38 -25.37
C THR A 277 -24.47 21.66 -24.93
N ALA A 278 -23.81 21.68 -23.78
CA ALA A 278 -23.20 22.87 -23.19
C ALA A 278 -21.67 22.76 -23.12
N ASN A 279 -20.98 23.40 -24.07
CA ASN A 279 -19.52 23.32 -24.23
C ASN A 279 -18.81 24.69 -24.24
N ASP A 280 -19.53 25.77 -23.94
CA ASP A 280 -18.98 27.15 -23.97
C ASP A 280 -18.36 27.58 -22.61
N HIS A 281 -18.19 26.64 -21.68
CA HIS A 281 -17.65 26.90 -20.34
C HIS A 281 -16.20 26.44 -20.22
N PRO A 282 -15.44 26.94 -19.21
CA PRO A 282 -14.06 26.55 -19.00
C PRO A 282 -13.85 25.02 -18.91
N HIS A 283 -12.78 24.53 -19.54
CA HIS A 283 -12.34 23.15 -19.34
C HIS A 283 -11.93 22.92 -17.89
N VAL A 284 -12.52 21.90 -17.28
CA VAL A 284 -12.16 21.44 -15.94
C VAL A 284 -11.97 19.94 -16.02
N ALA A 285 -10.89 19.44 -15.43
CA ALA A 285 -10.68 18.03 -15.20
C ALA A 285 -10.71 17.72 -13.71
N ALA A 286 -11.17 16.51 -13.35
CA ALA A 286 -11.11 16.05 -11.97
C ALA A 286 -10.88 14.54 -11.88
N VAL A 287 -10.29 14.15 -10.75
CA VAL A 287 -10.18 12.77 -10.28
C VAL A 287 -10.80 12.65 -8.89
N LEU A 288 -11.42 11.51 -8.61
CA LEU A 288 -12.09 11.22 -7.34
C LEU A 288 -11.60 9.90 -6.76
N ASN A 289 -11.31 9.92 -5.47
CA ASN A 289 -11.26 8.75 -4.60
C ASN A 289 -12.42 8.84 -3.61
N GLY A 290 -13.13 7.72 -3.43
CA GLY A 290 -14.37 7.69 -2.66
C GLY A 290 -15.59 7.89 -3.54
N ASP A 291 -16.73 8.20 -2.92
CA ASP A 291 -18.03 8.24 -3.59
C ASP A 291 -18.76 9.57 -3.26
N ILE A 292 -19.46 10.13 -4.25
CA ILE A 292 -20.41 11.24 -4.08
C ILE A 292 -21.81 10.64 -3.99
N ASP A 293 -22.32 10.45 -2.78
CA ASP A 293 -23.58 9.73 -2.51
C ASP A 293 -24.79 10.39 -3.18
N ASN A 294 -24.78 11.71 -3.32
CA ASN A 294 -25.88 12.51 -3.86
C ASN A 294 -25.70 12.92 -5.35
N TYR A 295 -24.82 12.25 -6.11
CA TYR A 295 -24.52 12.63 -7.51
C TYR A 295 -25.74 12.60 -8.44
N MET A 296 -26.68 11.67 -8.23
CA MET A 296 -27.91 11.57 -9.03
C MET A 296 -28.82 12.79 -8.80
N ASP A 297 -29.02 13.16 -7.53
CA ASP A 297 -29.82 14.33 -7.16
C ASP A 297 -29.18 15.61 -7.72
N LEU A 298 -27.85 15.73 -7.65
CA LEU A 298 -27.13 16.86 -8.22
C LEU A 298 -27.29 16.94 -9.74
N THR A 299 -27.21 15.79 -10.43
CA THR A 299 -27.40 15.70 -11.89
C THR A 299 -28.79 16.20 -12.28
N GLU A 300 -29.84 15.76 -11.58
CA GLU A 300 -31.22 16.17 -11.86
C GLU A 300 -31.48 17.63 -11.48
N LEU A 301 -31.13 18.04 -10.24
CA LEU A 301 -31.39 19.40 -9.73
C LEU A 301 -30.65 20.50 -10.50
N ARG A 302 -29.52 20.17 -11.12
CA ARG A 302 -28.71 21.10 -11.91
C ARG A 302 -28.89 20.92 -13.41
N ASN A 303 -29.77 20.00 -13.84
CA ASN A 303 -30.02 19.65 -15.23
C ASN A 303 -28.71 19.36 -16.00
N LEU A 304 -27.83 18.54 -15.42
CA LEU A 304 -26.58 18.17 -16.06
C LEU A 304 -26.85 17.17 -17.19
N GLU A 305 -26.33 17.45 -18.39
CA GLU A 305 -26.50 16.59 -19.56
C GLU A 305 -25.25 15.73 -19.79
N ILE A 306 -25.12 14.68 -18.98
CA ILE A 306 -23.99 13.74 -19.02
C ILE A 306 -24.25 12.66 -20.07
N ALA A 307 -23.22 12.34 -20.87
CA ALA A 307 -23.27 11.27 -21.86
C ALA A 307 -23.56 9.90 -21.19
N PRO A 308 -24.45 9.06 -21.75
CA PRO A 308 -24.91 7.82 -21.11
C PRO A 308 -23.80 6.78 -20.89
N GLU A 309 -22.69 6.85 -21.65
CA GLU A 309 -21.51 6.01 -21.46
C GLU A 309 -20.72 6.36 -20.18
N ILE A 310 -20.89 7.57 -19.65
CA ILE A 310 -20.27 8.03 -18.40
C ILE A 310 -21.27 7.78 -17.27
N THR A 311 -20.99 6.74 -16.50
CA THR A 311 -21.81 6.23 -15.40
C THR A 311 -21.19 6.44 -14.03
N THR A 312 -19.99 7.04 -13.96
CA THR A 312 -19.31 7.39 -12.72
C THR A 312 -19.85 8.70 -12.14
N ASP A 313 -20.00 8.71 -10.83
CA ASP A 313 -20.33 9.86 -10.01
C ASP A 313 -19.32 11.01 -10.13
N ALA A 314 -18.03 10.72 -10.35
CA ALA A 314 -16.98 11.73 -10.46
C ALA A 314 -17.25 12.80 -11.53
N LYS A 315 -18.06 12.50 -12.56
CA LYS A 315 -18.40 13.43 -13.65
C LYS A 315 -19.14 14.68 -13.17
N VAL A 316 -19.86 14.62 -12.04
CA VAL A 316 -20.54 15.82 -11.52
C VAL A 316 -19.55 16.89 -11.05
N ILE A 317 -18.33 16.51 -10.66
CA ILE A 317 -17.31 17.43 -10.13
C ILE A 317 -16.89 18.47 -11.17
N PRO A 318 -16.27 18.10 -12.30
CA PRO A 318 -15.80 19.09 -13.27
C PRO A 318 -16.96 19.83 -13.95
N THR A 319 -18.10 19.16 -14.15
CA THR A 319 -19.28 19.74 -14.79
C THR A 319 -19.86 20.88 -13.94
N LEU A 320 -20.06 20.65 -12.64
CA LEU A 320 -20.57 21.67 -11.73
C LEU A 320 -19.57 22.81 -11.53
N LEU A 321 -18.28 22.49 -11.40
CA LEU A 321 -17.24 23.51 -11.25
C LEU A 321 -17.16 24.42 -12.47
N SER A 322 -17.16 23.86 -13.67
CA SER A 322 -17.16 24.61 -14.93
C SER A 322 -18.36 25.57 -15.03
N ASN A 323 -19.56 25.10 -14.70
CA ASN A 323 -20.76 25.93 -14.64
C ASN A 323 -20.65 27.07 -13.60
N GLN A 324 -20.01 26.80 -12.45
CA GLN A 324 -19.81 27.80 -11.40
C GLN A 324 -18.79 28.86 -11.81
N LEU A 325 -17.69 28.46 -12.47
CA LEU A 325 -16.62 29.36 -12.95
C LEU A 325 -17.13 30.37 -13.98
N ALA A 326 -18.06 29.97 -14.86
CA ALA A 326 -18.71 30.89 -15.79
C ALA A 326 -19.41 32.10 -15.11
N GLY A 327 -19.71 32.01 -13.80
CA GLY A 327 -20.37 33.05 -13.04
C GLY A 327 -19.49 33.85 -12.07
N THR A 328 -18.20 33.55 -11.91
CA THR A 328 -17.35 34.18 -10.89
C THR A 328 -15.87 34.23 -11.26
N THR A 329 -15.15 35.25 -10.78
CA THR A 329 -13.69 35.34 -10.90
C THR A 329 -12.97 34.74 -9.69
N ASN A 330 -13.69 34.40 -8.61
CA ASN A 330 -13.11 33.80 -7.41
C ASN A 330 -13.13 32.27 -7.50
N GLN A 331 -12.05 31.70 -8.02
CA GLN A 331 -11.99 30.28 -8.37
C GLN A 331 -11.90 29.35 -7.16
N ILE A 332 -11.13 29.67 -6.12
CA ILE A 332 -11.09 28.88 -4.88
C ILE A 332 -12.47 28.83 -4.21
N GLU A 333 -13.23 29.94 -4.22
CA GLU A 333 -14.61 29.94 -3.73
C GLU A 333 -15.56 29.18 -4.65
N ALA A 334 -15.35 29.21 -5.97
CA ALA A 334 -16.13 28.40 -6.92
C ALA A 334 -15.93 26.91 -6.67
N PHE A 335 -14.69 26.49 -6.42
CA PHE A 335 -14.33 25.13 -6.06
C PHE A 335 -14.92 24.74 -4.70
N ARG A 336 -14.70 25.55 -3.65
CA ARG A 336 -15.26 25.32 -2.31
C ARG A 336 -16.78 25.20 -2.35
N ALA A 337 -17.46 26.13 -3.03
CA ALA A 337 -18.92 26.11 -3.16
C ALA A 337 -19.39 24.84 -3.87
N THR A 338 -18.70 24.42 -4.94
CA THR A 338 -19.00 23.18 -5.66
C THR A 338 -18.91 21.97 -4.74
N VAL A 339 -17.74 21.72 -4.13
CA VAL A 339 -17.51 20.52 -3.30
C VAL A 339 -18.32 20.50 -2.00
N SER A 340 -18.77 21.67 -1.52
CA SER A 340 -19.64 21.75 -0.33
C SER A 340 -21.05 21.21 -0.55
N ASN A 341 -21.47 21.02 -1.81
CA ASN A 341 -22.75 20.39 -2.13
C ASN A 341 -22.68 18.86 -2.14
N PHE A 342 -21.50 18.26 -1.96
CA PHE A 342 -21.32 16.82 -2.07
C PHE A 342 -21.50 16.14 -0.71
N GLU A 343 -22.19 15.01 -0.73
CA GLU A 343 -22.33 14.07 0.38
C GLU A 343 -21.47 12.83 0.12
N GLY A 344 -20.89 12.27 1.17
CA GLY A 344 -20.00 11.10 1.09
C GLY A 344 -18.60 11.36 1.63
N SER A 345 -17.70 10.37 1.44
CA SER A 345 -16.27 10.49 1.77
C SER A 345 -15.47 10.59 0.49
N MET A 346 -14.74 11.68 0.32
CA MET A 346 -14.14 12.05 -0.96
C MET A 346 -12.75 12.66 -0.79
N ALA A 347 -11.85 12.30 -1.69
CA ALA A 347 -10.62 13.01 -1.99
C ALA A 347 -10.68 13.40 -3.47
N ILE A 348 -10.59 14.69 -3.75
CA ILE A 348 -10.77 15.27 -5.08
C ILE A 348 -9.51 16.06 -5.43
N VAL A 349 -9.02 15.86 -6.66
CA VAL A 349 -8.06 16.77 -7.29
C VAL A 349 -8.67 17.27 -8.58
N SER A 350 -8.63 18.58 -8.78
CA SER A 350 -9.19 19.23 -9.96
C SER A 350 -8.23 20.29 -10.51
N HIS A 351 -8.19 20.35 -11.84
CA HIS A 351 -7.46 21.33 -12.61
C HIS A 351 -8.45 22.08 -13.52
N ASN A 352 -8.30 23.41 -13.63
CA ASN A 352 -9.14 24.23 -14.51
C ASN A 352 -8.27 25.08 -15.44
N ALA A 353 -8.71 25.23 -16.69
CA ALA A 353 -7.92 25.89 -17.72
C ALA A 353 -7.80 27.43 -17.54
N GLU A 354 -8.67 28.08 -16.76
CA GLU A 354 -8.58 29.53 -16.50
C GLU A 354 -7.47 29.90 -15.50
N GLN A 355 -7.05 28.95 -14.65
CA GLN A 355 -5.86 29.05 -13.81
C GLN A 355 -4.89 27.92 -14.12
N PRO A 356 -4.19 28.00 -15.27
CA PRO A 356 -3.34 26.92 -15.79
C PRO A 356 -2.05 26.69 -14.97
N HIS A 357 -1.93 27.32 -13.81
CA HIS A 357 -0.78 27.22 -12.90
C HIS A 357 -1.20 26.81 -11.48
N LYS A 358 -2.48 26.41 -11.30
CA LYS A 358 -3.03 26.07 -9.99
C LYS A 358 -3.73 24.72 -9.98
N LEU A 359 -3.71 24.06 -8.82
CA LEU A 359 -4.45 22.83 -8.57
C LEU A 359 -5.35 23.00 -7.35
N SER A 360 -6.57 22.50 -7.44
CA SER A 360 -7.56 22.52 -6.36
C SER A 360 -7.74 21.12 -5.78
N LEU A 361 -7.62 20.98 -4.47
CA LEU A 361 -7.74 19.73 -3.73
C LEU A 361 -8.85 19.84 -2.68
N ALA A 362 -9.64 18.80 -2.50
CA ALA A 362 -10.62 18.72 -1.42
C ALA A 362 -10.58 17.35 -0.75
N LEU A 363 -10.64 17.31 0.58
CA LEU A 363 -10.71 16.09 1.37
C LEU A 363 -11.81 16.21 2.43
N ARG A 364 -12.73 15.25 2.44
CA ARG A 364 -13.81 15.14 3.43
C ARG A 364 -14.11 13.68 3.78
N GLY A 365 -14.33 13.43 5.06
CA GLY A 365 -14.57 12.10 5.61
C GLY A 365 -13.29 11.34 5.93
N SER A 366 -13.45 10.15 6.52
CA SER A 366 -12.36 9.38 7.14
C SER A 366 -11.77 8.29 6.23
N GLY A 367 -12.40 8.03 5.07
CA GLY A 367 -12.07 6.88 4.23
C GLY A 367 -11.00 7.13 3.18
N GLN A 368 -10.63 8.39 2.96
CA GLN A 368 -9.70 8.82 1.90
C GLN A 368 -8.56 9.64 2.49
N ALA A 369 -7.46 9.75 1.75
CA ALA A 369 -6.31 10.56 2.14
C ALA A 369 -5.73 11.30 0.93
N LEU A 370 -5.11 12.45 1.20
CA LEU A 370 -4.29 13.20 0.26
C LEU A 370 -3.05 13.71 0.99
N TYR A 371 -1.91 13.59 0.33
CA TYR A 371 -0.61 14.06 0.77
C TYR A 371 -0.10 15.06 -0.27
N VAL A 372 0.39 16.21 0.20
CA VAL A 372 1.03 17.23 -0.64
C VAL A 372 2.53 17.17 -0.37
N GLY A 373 3.25 16.50 -1.27
CA GLY A 373 4.71 16.42 -1.27
C GLY A 373 5.35 17.75 -1.66
N LEU A 374 6.38 18.12 -0.90
CA LEU A 374 7.19 19.33 -1.11
C LEU A 374 8.50 18.94 -1.80
N ALA A 375 8.50 18.96 -3.14
CA ALA A 375 9.65 18.61 -3.97
C ALA A 375 10.37 19.86 -4.52
N ASP A 376 11.53 19.67 -5.13
CA ASP A 376 12.25 20.76 -5.79
C ASP A 376 11.42 21.37 -6.95
N ASN A 377 11.06 22.64 -6.78
CA ASN A 377 10.24 23.43 -7.73
C ASN A 377 8.95 22.70 -8.15
N SER A 378 8.37 21.84 -7.30
CA SER A 378 7.17 21.06 -7.63
C SER A 378 6.37 20.65 -6.38
N TYR A 379 5.05 20.55 -6.55
CA TYR A 379 4.18 19.83 -5.64
C TYR A 379 3.80 18.48 -6.24
N ILE A 380 3.93 17.43 -5.44
CA ILE A 380 3.50 16.07 -5.79
C ILE A 380 2.33 15.71 -4.90
N VAL A 381 1.13 15.69 -5.46
CA VAL A 381 -0.08 15.31 -4.70
C VAL A 381 -0.35 13.84 -4.93
N ALA A 382 -0.48 13.04 -3.87
CA ALA A 382 -0.91 11.66 -4.01
C ALA A 382 -1.85 11.21 -2.90
N SER A 383 -2.66 10.18 -3.16
CA SER A 383 -3.56 9.61 -2.14
C SER A 383 -2.88 8.68 -1.14
N GLU A 384 -1.63 8.30 -1.40
CA GLU A 384 -0.78 7.52 -0.49
C GLU A 384 0.66 8.05 -0.51
N PRO A 385 1.42 7.89 0.59
CA PRO A 385 2.82 8.30 0.62
C PRO A 385 3.66 7.64 -0.48
N TYR A 386 3.30 6.44 -0.94
CA TYR A 386 4.00 5.72 -2.01
C TYR A 386 4.04 6.50 -3.33
N GLY A 387 3.03 7.34 -3.59
CA GLY A 387 3.00 8.21 -4.76
C GLY A 387 3.89 9.46 -4.62
N VAL A 388 4.36 9.76 -3.41
CA VAL A 388 5.12 10.98 -3.07
C VAL A 388 6.62 10.70 -2.90
N VAL A 389 6.96 9.61 -2.22
CA VAL A 389 8.30 9.34 -1.66
C VAL A 389 9.45 9.27 -2.67
N GLU A 390 9.17 9.00 -3.94
CA GLU A 390 10.19 9.04 -4.99
C GLU A 390 10.73 10.46 -5.19
N GLU A 391 9.87 11.50 -5.13
CA GLU A 391 10.24 12.87 -5.49
C GLU A 391 10.28 13.83 -4.31
N ALA A 392 9.55 13.54 -3.22
CA ALA A 392 9.56 14.37 -2.02
C ALA A 392 9.79 13.52 -0.76
N ASP A 393 10.72 13.97 0.07
CA ASP A 393 11.03 13.44 1.40
C ASP A 393 10.19 14.10 2.51
N ARG A 394 9.40 15.11 2.16
CA ARG A 394 8.57 15.89 3.08
C ARG A 394 7.20 16.11 2.49
N TRP A 395 6.16 16.02 3.32
CA TRP A 395 4.79 16.25 2.89
C TRP A 395 3.91 16.85 3.98
N ILE A 396 2.77 17.37 3.56
CA ILE A 396 1.65 17.74 4.42
C ILE A 396 0.53 16.73 4.17
N ARG A 397 0.01 16.11 5.23
CA ARG A 397 -1.18 15.25 5.16
C ARG A 397 -2.43 16.11 5.35
N MET A 398 -3.37 16.03 4.42
CA MET A 398 -4.67 16.68 4.57
C MET A 398 -5.53 15.93 5.60
N ASP A 399 -6.38 16.66 6.32
CA ASP A 399 -7.32 16.14 7.31
C ASP A 399 -8.76 16.23 6.79
N GLY A 400 -9.44 15.09 6.70
CA GLY A 400 -10.82 14.99 6.20
C GLY A 400 -11.91 15.07 7.27
N GLU A 401 -11.55 15.05 8.57
CA GLU A 401 -12.50 14.85 9.67
C GLU A 401 -12.50 15.99 10.68
N ARG A 402 -11.35 16.64 10.91
CA ARG A 402 -11.24 17.66 11.95
C ARG A 402 -12.06 18.89 11.60
N PRO A 403 -13.03 19.29 12.45
CA PRO A 403 -13.79 20.51 12.23
C PRO A 403 -12.95 21.74 12.56
N ALA A 404 -13.07 22.78 11.72
CA ALA A 404 -12.50 24.10 12.01
C ALA A 404 -13.26 24.80 13.15
N ASP A 405 -14.57 24.55 13.26
CA ASP A 405 -15.43 25.09 14.33
C ASP A 405 -16.15 23.96 15.06
N SER A 406 -15.82 23.80 16.35
CA SER A 406 -16.47 22.84 17.26
C SER A 406 -17.98 23.06 17.44
N GLN A 407 -18.50 24.27 17.18
CA GLN A 407 -19.93 24.56 17.24
C GLN A 407 -20.67 24.09 15.99
N HIS A 408 -19.96 23.96 14.87
CA HIS A 408 -20.50 23.53 13.58
C HIS A 408 -19.67 22.38 13.00
N PRO A 409 -19.58 21.23 13.70
CA PRO A 409 -18.59 20.20 13.39
C PRO A 409 -18.83 19.51 12.03
N ILE A 410 -20.08 19.46 11.56
CA ILE A 410 -20.41 18.77 10.30
C ILE A 410 -20.10 19.63 9.07
N THR A 411 -20.36 20.93 9.16
CA THR A 411 -20.21 21.87 8.03
C THR A 411 -18.80 22.43 7.91
N SER A 412 -18.01 22.40 8.99
CA SER A 412 -16.63 22.90 9.04
C SER A 412 -15.56 21.80 8.96
N ALA A 413 -15.96 20.53 8.90
CA ALA A 413 -15.03 19.39 8.78
C ALA A 413 -14.50 19.21 7.36
N GLY A 414 -13.25 18.74 7.28
CA GLY A 414 -12.53 18.55 6.03
C GLY A 414 -11.72 19.77 5.63
N GLN A 415 -10.94 19.61 4.57
CA GLN A 415 -10.00 20.62 4.10
C GLN A 415 -10.08 20.81 2.60
N ILE A 416 -9.95 22.06 2.17
CA ILE A 416 -9.82 22.46 0.77
C ILE A 416 -8.49 23.21 0.63
N VAL A 417 -7.73 22.83 -0.39
CA VAL A 417 -6.38 23.36 -0.64
C VAL A 417 -6.29 23.83 -2.08
N GLU A 418 -5.72 25.02 -2.29
CA GLU A 418 -5.26 25.49 -3.60
C GLU A 418 -3.74 25.52 -3.59
N LEU A 419 -3.12 24.90 -4.60
CA LEU A 419 -1.69 24.92 -4.84
C LEU A 419 -1.36 25.89 -5.97
N ASP A 420 -0.32 26.70 -5.78
CA ASP A 420 0.17 27.67 -6.76
C ASP A 420 1.57 27.30 -7.27
N GLY A 421 1.67 27.02 -8.56
CA GLY A 421 2.91 26.62 -9.22
C GLY A 421 4.00 27.69 -9.17
N GLU A 422 3.68 28.97 -8.97
CA GLU A 422 4.69 30.03 -8.83
C GLU A 422 5.61 29.82 -7.61
N PHE A 423 5.08 29.18 -6.55
CA PHE A 423 5.79 28.91 -5.30
C PHE A 423 6.00 27.41 -5.05
N ALA A 424 6.02 26.62 -6.13
CA ALA A 424 6.04 25.17 -6.09
C ALA A 424 7.11 24.59 -5.16
N GLY A 425 6.71 23.65 -4.31
CA GLY A 425 7.59 23.01 -3.32
C GLY A 425 7.71 23.74 -1.97
N THR A 426 7.03 24.87 -1.77
CA THR A 426 7.09 25.65 -0.53
C THR A 426 5.73 25.78 0.17
N LEU A 427 5.68 26.21 1.42
CA LEU A 427 4.39 26.49 2.09
C LEU A 427 3.70 27.76 1.55
N ALA A 428 4.44 28.66 0.89
CA ALA A 428 3.90 29.93 0.41
C ALA A 428 2.89 29.77 -0.73
N GLY A 429 3.02 28.70 -1.52
CA GLY A 429 2.08 28.36 -2.60
C GLY A 429 0.89 27.53 -2.15
N ILE A 430 0.66 27.34 -0.85
CA ILE A 430 -0.44 26.52 -0.34
C ILE A 430 -1.45 27.39 0.40
N THR A 431 -2.64 27.54 -0.17
CA THR A 431 -3.78 28.16 0.50
C THR A 431 -4.70 27.07 1.01
N ARG A 432 -5.07 27.10 2.30
CA ARG A 432 -5.93 26.08 2.92
C ARG A 432 -7.11 26.71 3.66
N VAL A 433 -8.31 26.20 3.38
CA VAL A 433 -9.57 26.63 3.99
C VAL A 433 -10.43 25.43 4.39
N ALA A 434 -11.33 25.64 5.34
CA ALA A 434 -12.38 24.70 5.68
C ALA A 434 -13.56 24.81 4.70
N TYR A 435 -14.45 23.82 4.73
CA TYR A 435 -15.65 23.79 3.88
C TYR A 435 -16.60 24.97 4.12
N ASP A 436 -16.62 25.55 5.33
CA ASP A 436 -17.42 26.75 5.65
C ASP A 436 -16.73 28.07 5.25
N GLY A 437 -15.51 28.02 4.71
CA GLY A 437 -14.71 29.19 4.32
C GLY A 437 -13.75 29.70 5.41
N THR A 438 -13.71 29.06 6.58
CA THR A 438 -12.75 29.41 7.64
C THR A 438 -11.31 29.20 7.14
N GLN A 439 -10.45 30.18 7.35
CA GLN A 439 -9.03 30.08 6.98
C GLN A 439 -8.31 29.09 7.91
N LEU A 440 -7.54 28.17 7.33
CA LEU A 440 -6.78 27.14 8.06
C LEU A 440 -5.30 27.29 7.73
N PRO A 441 -4.60 28.32 8.25
CA PRO A 441 -3.18 28.53 7.95
C PRO A 441 -2.35 27.29 8.32
N LEU A 442 -1.29 27.05 7.55
CA LEU A 442 -0.37 25.94 7.78
C LEU A 442 0.67 26.31 8.83
N ASP A 443 0.91 25.41 9.77
CA ASP A 443 2.05 25.46 10.68
C ASP A 443 3.20 24.61 10.10
N PRO A 444 4.46 25.11 10.04
CA PRO A 444 5.61 24.31 9.66
C PRO A 444 5.76 22.99 10.45
N ALA A 445 5.22 22.90 11.68
CA ALA A 445 5.18 21.67 12.46
C ALA A 445 4.25 20.58 11.88
N GLU A 446 3.39 20.90 10.91
CA GLU A 446 2.57 19.93 10.18
C GLU A 446 3.35 19.19 9.09
N ILE A 447 4.56 19.64 8.75
CA ILE A 447 5.42 18.94 7.78
C ILE A 447 5.89 17.64 8.40
N THR A 448 5.61 16.53 7.70
CA THR A 448 6.07 15.18 8.05
C THR A 448 7.25 14.81 7.16
N GLU A 449 8.28 14.24 7.76
CA GLU A 449 9.40 13.62 7.04
C GLU A 449 9.07 12.18 6.64
N ALA A 450 9.65 11.74 5.53
CA ALA A 450 9.42 10.41 5.00
C ALA A 450 10.07 9.32 5.85
N ASP A 451 9.26 8.44 6.40
CA ASP A 451 9.72 7.26 7.15
C ASP A 451 10.01 6.03 6.25
N ILE A 452 9.72 6.13 4.94
CA ILE A 452 9.85 5.05 3.97
C ILE A 452 10.49 5.56 2.68
N THR A 453 11.15 4.67 1.94
CA THR A 453 11.72 4.96 0.61
C THR A 453 11.09 4.08 -0.47
N THR A 454 11.40 4.35 -1.75
CA THR A 454 10.98 3.51 -2.87
C THR A 454 11.53 2.08 -2.77
N ARG A 455 12.68 1.89 -2.13
CA ARG A 455 13.29 0.59 -1.84
C ARG A 455 12.40 -0.29 -0.95
N ASP A 456 11.74 0.32 0.02
CA ASP A 456 10.91 -0.41 1.00
C ASP A 456 9.63 -0.99 0.36
N ILE A 457 9.17 -0.36 -0.73
CA ILE A 457 7.93 -0.69 -1.44
C ILE A 457 8.17 -1.34 -2.82
N ASP A 458 9.42 -1.64 -3.17
CA ASP A 458 9.76 -2.29 -4.43
C ASP A 458 9.34 -3.77 -4.42
N ARG A 459 8.88 -4.28 -5.56
CA ARG A 459 8.50 -5.70 -5.73
C ARG A 459 9.72 -6.60 -5.93
N GLY A 460 10.87 -6.05 -6.31
CA GLY A 460 12.03 -6.80 -6.75
C GLY A 460 11.69 -7.75 -7.91
N ASP A 461 12.36 -8.91 -7.92
CA ASP A 461 12.14 -9.94 -8.93
C ASP A 461 10.96 -10.87 -8.60
N ALA A 462 10.21 -10.60 -7.52
CA ALA A 462 9.07 -11.41 -7.16
C ALA A 462 7.92 -11.18 -8.17
N PRO A 463 7.23 -12.24 -8.62
CA PRO A 463 6.10 -12.07 -9.55
C PRO A 463 4.95 -11.26 -8.92
N HIS A 464 4.72 -11.44 -7.62
CA HIS A 464 3.65 -10.78 -6.88
C HIS A 464 4.15 -10.31 -5.50
N TYR A 465 3.67 -9.16 -5.04
CA TYR A 465 3.95 -8.64 -3.68
C TYR A 465 3.60 -9.67 -2.60
N LEU A 466 2.48 -10.40 -2.74
CA LEU A 466 2.09 -11.43 -1.79
C LEU A 466 3.20 -12.48 -1.57
N LEU A 467 3.79 -13.01 -2.65
CA LEU A 467 4.84 -14.02 -2.53
C LEU A 467 6.13 -13.43 -1.92
N LYS A 468 6.49 -12.20 -2.31
CA LYS A 468 7.60 -11.46 -1.69
C LYS A 468 7.39 -11.33 -0.19
N GLU A 469 6.20 -10.90 0.22
CA GLU A 469 5.91 -10.63 1.62
C GLU A 469 5.80 -11.90 2.46
N ILE A 470 5.32 -13.02 1.89
CA ILE A 470 5.43 -14.34 2.55
C ILE A 470 6.91 -14.72 2.75
N ALA A 471 7.77 -14.45 1.77
CA ALA A 471 9.21 -14.73 1.85
C ALA A 471 9.92 -13.82 2.88
N GLU A 472 9.47 -12.57 3.03
CA GLU A 472 9.99 -11.57 3.98
C GLU A 472 9.46 -11.76 5.41
N ALA A 473 8.33 -12.44 5.58
CA ALA A 473 7.69 -12.64 6.88
C ALA A 473 8.62 -13.17 8.00
N PRO A 474 9.55 -14.12 7.75
CA PRO A 474 10.52 -14.54 8.76
C PRO A 474 11.37 -13.38 9.31
N GLU A 475 11.79 -12.46 8.43
CA GLU A 475 12.60 -11.31 8.83
C GLU A 475 11.76 -10.28 9.58
N SER A 476 10.52 -10.02 9.16
CA SER A 476 9.60 -9.15 9.91
C SER A 476 9.31 -9.68 11.32
N VAL A 477 9.21 -11.00 11.49
CA VAL A 477 9.11 -11.63 12.82
C VAL A 477 10.40 -11.42 13.60
N HIS A 478 11.56 -11.70 13.00
CA HIS A 478 12.86 -11.50 13.64
C HIS A 478 13.04 -10.06 14.16
N LYS A 479 12.78 -9.05 13.30
CA LYS A 479 12.80 -7.63 13.67
C LYS A 479 11.82 -7.31 14.82
N THR A 480 10.66 -7.96 14.84
CA THR A 480 9.66 -7.81 15.92
C THR A 480 10.15 -8.36 17.27
N LEU A 481 11.02 -9.37 17.27
CA LEU A 481 11.56 -9.99 18.49
C LEU A 481 12.82 -9.28 19.01
N ARG A 482 13.55 -8.58 18.12
CA ARG A 482 14.86 -7.98 18.41
C ARG A 482 14.82 -7.11 19.66
N GLY A 483 15.71 -7.40 20.61
CA GLY A 483 15.88 -6.62 21.85
C GLY A 483 14.75 -6.77 22.88
N ARG A 484 13.77 -7.66 22.68
CA ARG A 484 12.60 -7.79 23.57
C ARG A 484 12.60 -9.06 24.42
N ILE A 485 13.51 -9.99 24.16
CA ILE A 485 13.70 -11.22 24.94
C ILE A 485 15.11 -11.17 25.53
N LEU A 486 15.19 -11.18 26.86
CA LEU A 486 16.44 -11.21 27.60
C LEU A 486 16.68 -12.58 28.20
N ASP A 487 17.96 -12.98 28.23
CA ASP A 487 18.42 -14.10 29.04
C ASP A 487 18.93 -13.58 30.39
N SER A 488 18.36 -14.08 31.47
CA SER A 488 18.86 -13.88 32.83
C SER A 488 18.90 -15.24 33.53
N ASP A 489 20.10 -15.72 33.85
CA ASP A 489 20.33 -17.00 34.55
C ASP A 489 19.69 -18.23 33.85
N ASN A 490 19.78 -18.33 32.51
CA ASN A 490 19.13 -19.36 31.68
C ASN A 490 17.60 -19.33 31.76
N LYS A 491 17.00 -18.21 32.18
CA LYS A 491 15.56 -17.97 32.06
C LYS A 491 15.36 -16.84 31.07
N LEU A 492 14.61 -17.13 30.01
CA LEU A 492 14.19 -16.08 29.09
C LEU A 492 13.03 -15.30 29.68
N LYS A 493 13.10 -13.97 29.59
CA LYS A 493 12.02 -13.06 29.99
C LYS A 493 11.78 -12.01 28.91
N VAL A 494 10.52 -11.63 28.76
CA VAL A 494 10.15 -10.51 27.89
C VAL A 494 10.39 -9.19 28.63
N GLN A 495 11.05 -8.25 27.95
CA GLN A 495 11.20 -6.88 28.40
C GLN A 495 10.55 -5.94 27.38
N LEU A 496 9.51 -5.23 27.82
CA LEU A 496 8.88 -4.13 27.08
C LEU A 496 8.98 -2.86 27.93
N GLY A 497 9.29 -1.74 27.31
CA GLY A 497 9.53 -0.48 27.99
C GLY A 497 8.24 0.26 28.37
N SER A 498 8.39 1.52 28.82
CA SER A 498 7.27 2.37 29.22
C SER A 498 6.47 2.93 28.03
N GLU A 499 7.08 2.95 26.84
CA GLU A 499 6.41 3.28 25.58
C GLU A 499 5.36 2.23 25.20
N THR A 500 5.62 0.96 25.51
CA THR A 500 4.68 -0.13 25.24
C THR A 500 3.68 -0.31 26.38
N ILE A 501 4.18 -0.38 27.62
CA ILE A 501 3.36 -0.53 28.82
C ILE A 501 3.63 0.66 29.76
N PRO A 502 2.87 1.76 29.62
CA PRO A 502 2.99 2.94 30.46
C PRO A 502 2.79 2.64 31.94
N GLU A 503 3.40 3.47 32.78
CA GLU A 503 3.34 3.35 34.25
C GLU A 503 1.91 3.33 34.79
N ALA A 504 0.98 4.07 34.16
CA ALA A 504 -0.43 4.06 34.54
C ALA A 504 -1.06 2.66 34.38
N ILE A 505 -0.76 1.95 33.28
CA ILE A 505 -1.25 0.60 33.03
C ILE A 505 -0.57 -0.39 33.99
N ARG A 506 0.75 -0.26 34.22
CA ARG A 506 1.47 -1.10 35.19
C ARG A 506 0.84 -1.01 36.59
N LYS A 507 0.57 0.21 37.06
CA LYS A 507 -0.11 0.45 38.34
C LYS A 507 -1.51 -0.17 38.38
N ALA A 508 -2.29 -0.02 37.31
CA ALA A 508 -3.64 -0.59 37.23
C ALA A 508 -3.62 -2.14 37.34
N PHE A 509 -2.63 -2.81 36.76
CA PHE A 509 -2.42 -4.25 36.94
C PHE A 509 -2.02 -4.60 38.39
N HIS A 510 -1.02 -3.91 38.96
CA HIS A 510 -0.57 -4.16 40.33
C HIS A 510 -1.68 -3.93 41.38
N HIS A 511 -2.52 -2.91 41.19
CA HIS A 511 -3.66 -2.61 42.07
C HIS A 511 -4.91 -3.46 41.75
N LYS A 512 -4.85 -4.34 40.74
CA LYS A 512 -5.97 -5.18 40.29
C LYS A 512 -7.21 -4.39 39.86
N GLU A 513 -6.99 -3.20 39.30
CA GLU A 513 -8.03 -2.33 38.73
C GLU A 513 -8.49 -2.86 37.37
N ILE A 514 -7.57 -3.41 36.57
CA ILE A 514 -7.91 -4.07 35.31
C ILE A 514 -8.57 -5.42 35.60
N LYS A 515 -9.82 -5.56 35.14
CA LYS A 515 -10.62 -6.81 35.22
C LYS A 515 -10.81 -7.46 33.86
N ARG A 516 -10.63 -6.70 32.78
CA ARG A 516 -10.88 -7.17 31.42
C ARG A 516 -9.77 -6.73 30.47
N VAL A 517 -9.31 -7.66 29.63
CA VAL A 517 -8.42 -7.39 28.51
C VAL A 517 -9.13 -7.81 27.24
N VAL A 518 -9.39 -6.86 26.34
CA VAL A 518 -10.09 -7.12 25.07
C VAL A 518 -9.15 -6.81 23.91
N ALA A 519 -8.75 -7.84 23.18
CA ALA A 519 -8.01 -7.66 21.94
C ALA A 519 -8.98 -7.37 20.79
N ILE A 520 -8.69 -6.36 19.98
CA ILE A 520 -9.53 -5.96 18.85
C ILE A 520 -8.73 -5.78 17.57
N GLY A 521 -9.42 -5.94 16.44
CA GLY A 521 -8.91 -5.65 15.11
C GLY A 521 -10.02 -5.79 14.07
N GLN A 522 -9.65 -5.79 12.80
CA GLN A 522 -10.53 -6.13 11.67
C GLN A 522 -9.83 -7.10 10.72
N GLY A 523 -10.58 -7.98 10.08
CA GLY A 523 -10.05 -8.97 9.13
C GLY A 523 -8.91 -9.83 9.72
N THR A 524 -7.83 -10.00 8.97
CA THR A 524 -6.61 -10.72 9.41
C THR A 524 -6.04 -10.19 10.74
N ALA A 525 -6.11 -8.88 11.01
CA ALA A 525 -5.63 -8.32 12.28
C ALA A 525 -6.52 -8.74 13.48
N ALA A 526 -7.83 -8.94 13.27
CA ALA A 526 -8.70 -9.52 14.29
C ALA A 526 -8.37 -10.99 14.56
N VAL A 527 -7.97 -11.74 13.53
CA VAL A 527 -7.51 -13.13 13.71
C VAL A 527 -6.20 -13.16 14.48
N ALA A 528 -5.24 -12.28 14.16
CA ALA A 528 -4.00 -12.13 14.93
C ALA A 528 -4.29 -11.73 16.39
N ALA A 529 -5.25 -10.84 16.63
CA ALA A 529 -5.66 -10.42 17.98
C ALA A 529 -6.14 -11.61 18.85
N ARG A 530 -6.67 -12.69 18.27
CA ARG A 530 -7.03 -13.93 18.99
C ARG A 530 -5.84 -14.63 19.62
N ALA A 531 -4.61 -14.31 19.21
CA ALA A 531 -3.40 -14.78 19.88
C ALA A 531 -3.33 -14.27 21.33
N ILE A 532 -3.78 -13.04 21.62
CA ILE A 532 -3.75 -12.48 22.98
C ILE A 532 -4.45 -13.38 24.01
N PRO A 533 -5.76 -13.71 23.88
CA PRO A 533 -6.39 -14.64 24.82
C PRO A 533 -5.81 -16.05 24.75
N GLN A 534 -5.30 -16.51 23.60
CA GLN A 534 -4.69 -17.83 23.47
C GLN A 534 -3.39 -17.97 24.30
N PHE A 535 -2.60 -16.91 24.41
CA PHE A 535 -1.34 -16.90 25.17
C PHE A 535 -1.50 -16.36 26.60
N LEU A 536 -2.35 -15.35 26.81
CA LEU A 536 -2.50 -14.72 28.12
C LEU A 536 -3.36 -15.53 29.09
N ASN A 537 -4.45 -16.15 28.64
CA ASN A 537 -5.34 -16.91 29.56
C ASN A 537 -4.61 -18.05 30.32
N PRO A 538 -3.78 -18.88 29.67
CA PRO A 538 -3.02 -19.92 30.38
C PRO A 538 -2.07 -19.36 31.46
N LEU A 539 -1.59 -18.12 31.27
CA LEU A 539 -0.66 -17.46 32.19
C LEU A 539 -1.37 -16.78 33.37
N LEU A 540 -2.68 -16.53 33.27
CA LEU A 540 -3.48 -15.80 34.28
C LEU A 540 -4.45 -16.70 35.09
N THR A 541 -4.28 -18.01 35.06
CA THR A 541 -5.23 -19.00 35.66
C THR A 541 -5.58 -18.78 37.14
N SER A 542 -4.76 -18.05 37.89
CA SER A 542 -4.98 -17.73 39.31
C SER A 542 -5.66 -16.37 39.56
N GLN A 543 -6.07 -15.64 38.51
CA GLN A 543 -6.59 -14.27 38.60
C GLN A 543 -8.02 -14.15 38.06
N GLU A 544 -8.74 -13.14 38.55
CA GLU A 544 -10.08 -12.76 38.09
C GLU A 544 -10.01 -11.74 36.93
N ILE A 545 -9.19 -12.02 35.91
CA ILE A 545 -9.08 -11.18 34.69
C ILE A 545 -9.68 -11.95 33.52
N THR A 546 -10.66 -11.35 32.85
CA THR A 546 -11.24 -11.93 31.62
C THR A 546 -10.43 -11.45 30.42
N VAL A 547 -9.90 -12.38 29.63
CA VAL A 547 -9.19 -12.07 28.37
C VAL A 547 -9.95 -12.64 27.20
N GLU A 548 -10.32 -11.78 26.26
CA GLU A 548 -11.08 -12.14 25.06
C GLU A 548 -10.58 -11.38 23.83
N ALA A 549 -11.03 -11.81 22.65
CA ALA A 549 -10.81 -11.11 21.39
C ALA A 549 -12.14 -10.89 20.68
N GLN A 550 -12.33 -9.71 20.10
CA GLN A 550 -13.56 -9.30 19.41
C GLN A 550 -13.22 -8.51 18.14
N LEU A 551 -14.14 -8.48 17.17
CA LEU A 551 -14.06 -7.47 16.12
C LEU A 551 -14.21 -6.08 16.75
N ALA A 552 -13.47 -5.08 16.24
CA ALA A 552 -13.54 -3.73 16.79
C ALA A 552 -14.97 -3.15 16.73
N THR A 553 -15.69 -3.44 15.64
CA THR A 553 -17.10 -3.06 15.43
C THR A 553 -18.05 -3.72 16.42
N GLU A 554 -17.86 -5.01 16.72
CA GLU A 554 -18.69 -5.75 17.68
C GLU A 554 -18.54 -5.18 19.10
N LEU A 555 -17.30 -4.85 19.49
CA LEU A 555 -17.06 -4.19 20.77
C LEU A 555 -17.82 -2.86 20.84
N SER A 556 -17.59 -1.94 19.89
CA SER A 556 -18.23 -0.62 19.89
C SER A 556 -19.74 -0.63 19.69
N GLY A 557 -20.25 -1.60 18.94
CA GLY A 557 -21.66 -1.70 18.62
C GLY A 557 -22.49 -2.28 19.76
N PHE A 558 -21.94 -3.23 20.53
CA PHE A 558 -22.75 -4.08 21.40
C PHE A 558 -22.17 -4.37 22.78
N LEU A 559 -20.85 -4.26 22.99
CA LEU A 559 -20.18 -4.80 24.18
C LEU A 559 -19.46 -3.76 25.06
N MET A 560 -19.63 -2.46 24.77
CA MET A 560 -19.09 -1.38 25.62
C MET A 560 -20.06 -0.99 26.74
N ALA A 561 -19.55 -0.95 27.97
CA ALA A 561 -20.23 -0.32 29.12
C ALA A 561 -20.05 1.21 29.10
N GLU A 562 -20.82 1.95 29.91
CA GLU A 562 -20.67 3.41 30.05
C GLU A 562 -19.31 3.80 30.64
N ASP A 563 -18.84 3.03 31.63
CA ASP A 563 -17.51 3.13 32.23
C ASP A 563 -16.68 1.92 31.78
N MET A 564 -15.50 2.20 31.23
CA MET A 564 -14.56 1.21 30.72
C MET A 564 -13.21 1.30 31.46
N SER A 565 -13.13 1.99 32.59
CA SER A 565 -11.89 2.21 33.36
C SER A 565 -11.21 0.92 33.87
N ASP A 566 -11.96 -0.18 34.01
CA ASP A 566 -11.46 -1.50 34.37
C ASP A 566 -10.97 -2.34 33.17
N THR A 567 -11.02 -1.76 31.97
CA THR A 567 -10.77 -2.47 30.71
C THR A 567 -9.51 -1.96 30.02
N LEU A 568 -8.62 -2.90 29.69
CA LEU A 568 -7.53 -2.69 28.76
C LEU A 568 -7.94 -3.21 27.37
N VAL A 569 -7.87 -2.34 26.37
CA VAL A 569 -8.02 -2.72 24.96
C VAL A 569 -6.66 -2.86 24.29
N VAL A 570 -6.44 -4.00 23.63
CA VAL A 570 -5.27 -4.23 22.77
C VAL A 570 -5.71 -4.08 21.31
N ALA A 571 -5.41 -2.96 20.68
CA ALA A 571 -5.82 -2.67 19.31
C ALA A 571 -4.75 -3.12 18.31
N VAL A 572 -5.08 -4.07 17.43
CA VAL A 572 -4.17 -4.63 16.42
C VAL A 572 -4.51 -4.05 15.05
N SER A 573 -3.53 -3.45 14.36
CA SER A 573 -3.70 -2.93 13.00
C SER A 573 -2.34 -2.83 12.29
N GLN A 574 -2.27 -3.20 11.01
CA GLN A 574 -1.05 -3.03 10.21
C GLN A 574 -0.81 -1.54 9.89
N SER A 575 -1.84 -0.87 9.34
CA SER A 575 -1.73 0.51 8.85
C SER A 575 -1.87 1.57 9.95
N GLY A 576 -2.51 1.20 11.07
CA GLY A 576 -2.89 2.14 12.12
C GLY A 576 -3.93 3.18 11.70
N THR A 577 -4.50 3.07 10.50
CA THR A 577 -5.50 3.99 9.93
C THR A 577 -6.86 3.33 9.73
N THR A 578 -7.03 2.05 10.09
CA THR A 578 -8.31 1.34 9.96
C THR A 578 -9.42 2.10 10.70
N THR A 579 -10.39 2.63 9.97
CA THR A 579 -11.43 3.52 10.47
C THR A 579 -12.19 2.94 11.66
N ASP A 580 -12.70 1.72 11.52
CA ASP A 580 -13.48 1.08 12.57
C ASP A 580 -12.67 0.87 13.85
N THR A 581 -11.42 0.41 13.73
CA THR A 581 -10.53 0.23 14.89
C THR A 581 -10.25 1.55 15.58
N ASN A 582 -9.94 2.60 14.82
CA ASN A 582 -9.66 3.93 15.36
C ASN A 582 -10.88 4.53 16.06
N ARG A 583 -12.07 4.39 15.47
CA ARG A 583 -13.34 4.84 16.06
C ARG A 583 -13.65 4.10 17.37
N THR A 584 -13.44 2.79 17.41
CA THR A 584 -13.59 2.00 18.64
C THR A 584 -12.62 2.47 19.72
N VAL A 585 -11.36 2.77 19.37
CA VAL A 585 -10.36 3.29 20.31
C VAL A 585 -10.76 4.66 20.86
N ASP A 586 -11.27 5.57 20.03
CA ASP A 586 -11.76 6.88 20.49
C ASP A 586 -12.88 6.72 21.53
N LEU A 587 -13.83 5.83 21.27
CA LEU A 587 -14.94 5.54 22.19
C LEU A 587 -14.44 4.94 23.52
N ILE A 588 -13.47 4.01 23.48
CA ILE A 588 -12.88 3.42 24.69
C ILE A 588 -12.24 4.50 25.56
N ARG A 589 -11.47 5.40 24.96
CA ARG A 589 -10.81 6.49 25.67
C ARG A 589 -11.81 7.45 26.30
N GLN A 590 -12.86 7.81 25.56
CA GLN A 590 -13.94 8.67 26.07
C GLN A 590 -14.62 8.06 27.30
N ARG A 591 -14.62 6.73 27.42
CA ARG A 591 -15.19 5.98 28.55
C ARG A 591 -14.15 5.59 29.62
N GLY A 592 -12.94 6.15 29.56
CA GLY A 592 -11.90 5.97 30.58
C GLY A 592 -11.05 4.70 30.45
N GLY A 593 -11.24 3.89 29.40
CA GLY A 593 -10.49 2.66 29.21
C GLY A 593 -9.05 2.87 28.75
N HIS A 594 -8.20 1.87 29.04
CA HIS A 594 -6.80 1.86 28.64
C HIS A 594 -6.64 1.25 27.24
N VAL A 595 -5.60 1.68 26.52
CA VAL A 595 -5.37 1.26 25.12
C VAL A 595 -3.88 1.01 24.89
N ILE A 596 -3.53 -0.19 24.45
CA ILE A 596 -2.23 -0.52 23.88
C ILE A 596 -2.43 -0.89 22.41
N ALA A 597 -1.66 -0.30 21.50
CA ALA A 597 -1.69 -0.69 20.09
C ALA A 597 -0.57 -1.67 19.74
N ILE A 598 -0.87 -2.63 18.87
CA ILE A 598 0.12 -3.41 18.12
C ILE A 598 0.03 -2.93 16.66
N VAL A 599 1.07 -2.24 16.19
CA VAL A 599 1.04 -1.52 14.90
C VAL A 599 2.39 -1.48 14.21
N ASN A 600 2.40 -1.51 12.89
CA ASN A 600 3.63 -1.39 12.10
C ASN A 600 3.95 0.06 11.76
N ARG A 601 2.95 0.80 11.23
CA ARG A 601 3.14 2.17 10.75
C ARG A 601 3.33 3.16 11.91
N ARG A 602 4.55 3.70 11.99
CA ARG A 602 4.91 4.83 12.86
C ARG A 602 4.11 6.07 12.45
N GLY A 603 3.80 6.94 13.43
CA GLY A 603 3.05 8.18 13.17
C GLY A 603 1.60 8.01 12.69
N SER A 604 1.02 6.81 12.78
CA SER A 604 -0.38 6.57 12.39
C SER A 604 -1.38 7.09 13.42
N ASP A 605 -2.65 7.24 13.01
CA ASP A 605 -3.71 7.78 13.87
C ASP A 605 -3.89 6.92 15.14
N LEU A 606 -3.79 5.60 14.99
CA LEU A 606 -3.88 4.67 16.12
C LEU A 606 -2.72 4.85 17.12
N VAL A 607 -1.51 5.18 16.65
CA VAL A 607 -0.36 5.48 17.52
C VAL A 607 -0.67 6.71 18.36
N ALA A 608 -1.10 7.80 17.72
CA ALA A 608 -1.44 9.05 18.42
C ALA A 608 -2.58 8.88 19.43
N LYS A 609 -3.51 7.96 19.15
CA LYS A 609 -4.65 7.64 20.01
C LYS A 609 -4.34 6.59 21.08
N SER A 610 -3.19 5.94 21.11
CA SER A 610 -2.93 4.86 22.09
C SER A 610 -2.20 5.37 23.32
N HIS A 611 -2.39 4.70 24.47
CA HIS A 611 -1.62 5.03 25.68
C HIS A 611 -0.24 4.36 25.64
N GLY A 612 -0.18 3.12 25.14
CA GLY A 612 1.06 2.40 24.88
C GLY A 612 1.09 1.82 23.47
N VAL A 613 2.27 1.60 22.91
CA VAL A 613 2.45 1.10 21.54
C VAL A 613 3.53 0.05 21.49
N LEU A 614 3.20 -1.13 20.98
CA LEU A 614 4.14 -2.18 20.61
C LEU A 614 4.29 -2.18 19.09
N TYR A 615 5.43 -1.70 18.60
CA TYR A 615 5.71 -1.72 17.17
C TYR A 615 6.03 -3.13 16.67
N THR A 616 5.41 -3.55 15.58
CA THR A 616 5.90 -4.69 14.79
C THR A 616 7.04 -4.23 13.89
N SER A 617 8.01 -5.11 13.67
CA SER A 617 9.19 -4.85 12.84
C SER A 617 9.92 -3.53 13.17
N ASP A 618 10.47 -2.85 12.17
CA ASP A 618 11.20 -1.58 12.26
C ASP A 618 10.38 -0.36 11.79
N GLY A 619 9.17 -0.57 11.26
CA GLY A 619 8.30 0.45 10.69
C GLY A 619 8.53 0.74 9.20
N ARG A 620 9.57 0.16 8.59
CA ARG A 620 9.87 0.25 7.15
C ARG A 620 9.36 -0.94 6.35
N ASP A 621 8.97 -2.03 7.01
CA ASP A 621 8.33 -3.19 6.37
C ASP A 621 6.89 -2.87 5.90
N VAL A 622 6.76 -2.10 4.82
CA VAL A 622 5.48 -1.79 4.20
C VAL A 622 4.87 -3.06 3.58
N GLU A 623 3.56 -3.25 3.77
CA GLU A 623 2.79 -4.32 3.13
C GLU A 623 2.04 -3.69 1.94
N MET A 624 2.45 -4.10 0.74
CA MET A 624 1.93 -3.63 -0.56
C MET A 624 0.87 -4.58 -1.12
N SER A 625 0.93 -5.87 -0.78
CA SER A 625 -0.15 -6.81 -1.08
C SER A 625 -1.45 -6.36 -0.41
N VAL A 626 -2.56 -6.48 -1.12
CA VAL A 626 -3.90 -6.26 -0.55
C VAL A 626 -4.20 -7.30 0.54
N ALA A 627 -3.89 -8.56 0.27
CA ALA A 627 -4.04 -9.65 1.23
C ALA A 627 -2.84 -9.64 2.19
N SER A 628 -3.11 -9.42 3.47
CA SER A 628 -2.07 -9.35 4.51
C SER A 628 -1.37 -10.69 4.74
N THR A 629 -0.05 -10.65 4.94
CA THR A 629 0.81 -11.83 5.17
C THR A 629 1.82 -11.56 6.29
N LYS A 630 2.96 -10.92 6.02
CA LYS A 630 4.03 -10.64 7.01
C LYS A 630 3.52 -9.91 8.24
N ALA A 631 2.52 -9.03 8.09
CA ALA A 631 1.93 -8.32 9.22
C ALA A 631 1.21 -9.28 10.19
N PHE A 632 0.54 -10.34 9.71
CA PHE A 632 -0.09 -11.34 10.57
C PHE A 632 0.92 -12.03 11.48
N TYR A 633 2.02 -12.52 10.91
CA TYR A 633 3.06 -13.24 11.66
C TYR A 633 3.71 -12.34 12.71
N ALA A 634 4.05 -11.11 12.33
CA ALA A 634 4.62 -10.12 13.24
C ALA A 634 3.63 -9.73 14.36
N GLN A 635 2.34 -9.57 14.04
CA GLN A 635 1.29 -9.28 15.03
C GLN A 635 1.08 -10.43 16.02
N VAL A 636 1.10 -11.68 15.56
CA VAL A 636 1.02 -12.85 16.45
C VAL A 636 2.25 -12.92 17.35
N ALA A 637 3.46 -12.72 16.83
CA ALA A 637 4.68 -12.68 17.64
C ALA A 637 4.64 -11.54 18.69
N ALA A 638 4.20 -10.35 18.29
CA ALA A 638 3.99 -9.22 19.20
C ALA A 638 2.91 -9.53 20.26
N ALA A 639 1.85 -10.25 19.90
CA ALA A 639 0.83 -10.69 20.85
C ALA A 639 1.40 -11.68 21.88
N VAL A 640 2.31 -12.59 21.50
CA VAL A 640 3.01 -13.46 22.44
C VAL A 640 3.87 -12.65 23.41
N LEU A 641 4.64 -11.69 22.90
CA LEU A 641 5.47 -10.80 23.73
C LEU A 641 4.63 -9.97 24.71
N LEU A 642 3.56 -9.34 24.23
CA LEU A 642 2.69 -8.52 25.06
C LEU A 642 1.99 -9.37 26.13
N SER A 643 1.48 -10.55 25.77
CA SER A 643 0.84 -11.47 26.72
C SER A 643 1.82 -11.88 27.82
N SER A 644 3.04 -12.25 27.44
CA SER A 644 4.12 -12.61 28.36
C SER A 644 4.47 -11.45 29.29
N ALA A 645 4.62 -10.24 28.76
CA ALA A 645 4.94 -9.05 29.54
C ALA A 645 3.81 -8.66 30.51
N LEU A 646 2.54 -8.73 30.10
CA LEU A 646 1.40 -8.46 30.96
C LEU A 646 1.28 -9.50 32.09
N ALA A 647 1.53 -10.79 31.80
CA ALA A 647 1.57 -11.83 32.83
C ALA A 647 2.70 -11.59 33.85
N ASN A 648 3.88 -11.14 33.39
CA ASN A 648 5.01 -10.83 34.27
C ASN A 648 4.73 -9.66 35.23
N LEU A 649 3.80 -8.75 34.93
CA LEU A 649 3.36 -7.70 35.89
C LEU A 649 2.62 -8.27 37.10
N ILE A 650 2.08 -9.48 36.97
CA ILE A 650 1.29 -10.16 38.00
C ILE A 650 2.14 -11.23 38.70
N ASP A 651 2.90 -12.01 37.95
CA ASP A 651 3.79 -13.07 38.44
C ASP A 651 5.15 -13.02 37.71
N GLU A 652 6.12 -12.33 38.32
CA GLU A 652 7.46 -12.17 37.76
C GLU A 652 8.29 -13.47 37.70
N GLU A 653 7.91 -14.50 38.44
CA GLU A 653 8.64 -15.78 38.52
C GLU A 653 8.13 -16.84 37.53
N GLN A 654 7.12 -16.50 36.74
CA GLN A 654 6.54 -17.41 35.76
C GLN A 654 7.60 -17.84 34.72
N ASN A 655 7.81 -19.14 34.58
CA ASN A 655 8.76 -19.67 33.62
C ASN A 655 8.13 -19.76 32.23
N GLN A 656 8.61 -18.91 31.32
CA GLN A 656 8.18 -18.86 29.91
C GLN A 656 9.32 -19.26 28.96
N THR A 657 10.42 -19.81 29.50
CA THR A 657 11.67 -20.05 28.76
C THR A 657 11.47 -20.89 27.50
N ASP A 658 10.75 -22.01 27.61
CA ASP A 658 10.54 -22.92 26.48
C ASP A 658 9.75 -22.25 25.34
N LEU A 659 8.71 -21.48 25.67
CA LEU A 659 7.90 -20.73 24.71
C LEU A 659 8.72 -19.62 24.02
N LEU A 660 9.49 -18.85 24.80
CA LEU A 660 10.30 -17.75 24.26
C LEU A 660 11.46 -18.25 23.42
N SER A 661 12.05 -19.40 23.77
CA SER A 661 13.11 -20.04 22.98
C SER A 661 12.54 -20.51 21.63
N ALA A 662 11.36 -21.11 21.65
CA ALA A 662 10.65 -21.50 20.43
C ALA A 662 10.25 -20.29 19.57
N LEU A 663 9.85 -19.17 20.21
CA LEU A 663 9.55 -17.92 19.50
C LEU A 663 10.81 -17.34 18.83
N GLN A 664 11.99 -17.41 19.46
CA GLN A 664 13.27 -17.02 18.85
C GLN A 664 13.67 -17.92 17.68
N ALA A 665 13.31 -19.21 17.72
CA ALA A 665 13.56 -20.17 16.63
C ALA A 665 12.56 -20.08 15.47
N LEU A 666 11.40 -19.43 15.69
CA LEU A 666 10.31 -19.35 14.72
C LEU A 666 10.73 -18.78 13.35
N PRO A 667 11.51 -17.68 13.24
CA PRO A 667 11.97 -17.18 11.94
C PRO A 667 12.69 -18.25 11.11
N GLN A 668 13.56 -19.05 11.73
CA GLN A 668 14.29 -20.08 11.03
C GLN A 668 13.36 -21.20 10.55
N ALA A 669 12.43 -21.65 11.39
CA ALA A 669 11.42 -22.63 10.99
C ALA A 669 10.51 -22.12 9.87
N MET A 670 10.18 -20.83 9.84
CA MET A 670 9.42 -20.22 8.74
C MET A 670 10.21 -20.24 7.42
N ARG A 671 11.52 -19.98 7.44
CA ARG A 671 12.38 -20.13 6.25
C ARG A 671 12.40 -21.57 5.73
N GLU A 672 12.45 -22.53 6.64
CA GLU A 672 12.38 -23.96 6.29
C GLU A 672 11.04 -24.30 5.62
N VAL A 673 9.92 -23.83 6.17
CA VAL A 673 8.59 -24.00 5.55
C VAL A 673 8.53 -23.33 4.18
N PHE A 674 9.06 -22.12 4.01
CA PHE A 674 9.12 -21.47 2.70
C PHE A 674 9.88 -22.31 1.67
N GLY A 675 10.97 -22.96 2.10
CA GLY A 675 11.74 -23.91 1.28
C GLY A 675 10.93 -25.11 0.77
N THR A 676 9.79 -25.43 1.39
CA THR A 676 8.89 -26.51 0.98
C THR A 676 7.83 -26.09 -0.04
N ARG A 677 7.85 -24.83 -0.51
CA ARG A 677 6.86 -24.26 -1.45
C ARG A 677 6.59 -25.16 -2.67
N SER A 678 7.59 -25.83 -3.23
CA SER A 678 7.41 -26.71 -4.41
C SER A 678 6.47 -27.90 -4.14
N ALA A 679 6.53 -28.49 -2.95
CA ALA A 679 5.63 -29.56 -2.53
C ALA A 679 4.21 -29.02 -2.31
N ILE A 680 4.09 -27.85 -1.68
CA ILE A 680 2.82 -27.16 -1.45
C ILE A 680 2.15 -26.79 -2.79
N ALA A 681 2.93 -26.26 -3.74
CA ALA A 681 2.47 -25.93 -5.08
C ALA A 681 1.95 -27.15 -5.82
N THR A 682 2.67 -28.28 -5.73
CA THR A 682 2.26 -29.56 -6.33
C THR A 682 0.92 -30.03 -5.76
N ALA A 683 0.73 -29.94 -4.44
CA ALA A 683 -0.53 -30.28 -3.79
C ALA A 683 -1.68 -29.36 -4.23
N ALA A 684 -1.45 -28.05 -4.26
CA ALA A 684 -2.45 -27.07 -4.69
C ALA A 684 -2.87 -27.32 -6.15
N GLN A 685 -1.92 -27.34 -7.08
CA GLN A 685 -2.18 -27.54 -8.52
C GLN A 685 -2.91 -28.85 -8.82
N ARG A 686 -2.61 -29.93 -8.07
CA ARG A 686 -3.25 -31.23 -8.26
C ARG A 686 -4.72 -31.24 -7.85
N HIS A 687 -5.06 -30.59 -6.74
CA HIS A 687 -6.36 -30.80 -6.08
C HIS A 687 -7.31 -29.61 -6.21
N THR A 688 -6.84 -28.37 -6.23
CA THR A 688 -7.70 -27.18 -6.18
C THR A 688 -8.53 -26.96 -7.43
N PRO A 689 -8.04 -27.15 -8.68
CA PRO A 689 -8.78 -26.73 -9.86
C PRO A 689 -9.99 -27.64 -10.17
N GLN A 690 -9.95 -28.90 -9.71
CA GLN A 690 -11.03 -29.87 -9.91
C GLN A 690 -12.12 -29.81 -8.83
N LYS A 691 -11.89 -29.04 -7.75
CA LYS A 691 -12.73 -29.05 -6.55
C LYS A 691 -13.45 -27.72 -6.44
N ARG A 692 -14.79 -27.74 -6.49
CA ARG A 692 -15.58 -26.51 -6.46
C ARG A 692 -15.66 -25.88 -5.07
N TYR A 693 -15.97 -26.67 -4.05
CA TYR A 693 -16.18 -26.25 -2.67
C TYR A 693 -15.06 -26.74 -1.76
N TRP A 694 -14.59 -25.88 -0.88
CA TRP A 694 -13.46 -26.14 0.01
C TRP A 694 -13.85 -25.79 1.46
N ALA A 695 -13.19 -26.42 2.42
CA ALA A 695 -13.28 -26.10 3.84
C ALA A 695 -11.89 -25.91 4.45
N VAL A 696 -11.80 -25.19 5.56
CA VAL A 696 -10.62 -25.20 6.43
C VAL A 696 -11.03 -25.66 7.82
N VAL A 697 -10.24 -26.52 8.46
CA VAL A 697 -10.51 -26.98 9.83
C VAL A 697 -9.27 -26.89 10.71
N GLY A 698 -9.49 -26.73 12.01
CA GLY A 698 -8.42 -26.76 13.01
C GLY A 698 -8.95 -26.87 14.45
N ASN A 699 -8.03 -27.11 15.39
CA ASN A 699 -8.31 -27.32 16.81
C ASN A 699 -7.43 -26.47 17.72
N GLY A 700 -7.99 -25.97 18.82
CA GLY A 700 -7.24 -25.15 19.77
C GLY A 700 -6.55 -23.97 19.07
N PRO A 701 -5.23 -23.77 19.22
CA PRO A 701 -4.48 -22.74 18.50
C PRO A 701 -4.59 -22.84 16.97
N ASN A 702 -4.75 -24.05 16.41
CA ASN A 702 -4.94 -24.23 14.97
C ASN A 702 -6.24 -23.61 14.44
N ARG A 703 -7.19 -23.21 15.29
CA ARG A 703 -8.35 -22.41 14.86
C ARG A 703 -7.99 -20.97 14.51
N ILE A 704 -6.86 -20.46 14.99
CA ILE A 704 -6.33 -19.17 14.56
C ILE A 704 -5.78 -19.32 13.13
N ALA A 705 -4.97 -20.36 12.90
CA ALA A 705 -4.47 -20.71 11.57
C ALA A 705 -5.62 -20.95 10.58
N ALA A 706 -6.57 -21.83 10.92
CA ALA A 706 -7.68 -22.17 10.05
C ALA A 706 -8.50 -20.95 9.63
N ASN A 707 -8.74 -20.01 10.55
CA ASN A 707 -9.53 -18.81 10.25
C ASN A 707 -8.76 -17.84 9.34
N GLU A 708 -7.45 -17.67 9.54
CA GLU A 708 -6.60 -16.85 8.68
C GLU A 708 -6.45 -17.46 7.28
N ILE A 709 -6.20 -18.77 7.20
CA ILE A 709 -6.10 -19.50 5.92
C ILE A 709 -7.42 -19.39 5.15
N ARG A 710 -8.55 -19.54 5.83
CA ARG A 710 -9.88 -19.33 5.23
C ARG A 710 -9.98 -17.94 4.60
N ILE A 711 -9.55 -16.87 5.29
CA ILE A 711 -9.56 -15.51 4.74
C ILE A 711 -8.69 -15.45 3.50
N LYS A 712 -7.43 -15.93 3.54
CA LYS A 712 -6.54 -15.87 2.38
C LYS A 712 -7.06 -16.66 1.19
N LEU A 713 -7.58 -17.87 1.41
CA LEU A 713 -8.15 -18.65 0.32
C LEU A 713 -9.39 -17.97 -0.28
N SER A 714 -10.21 -17.31 0.53
CA SER A 714 -11.35 -16.53 0.02
C SER A 714 -10.91 -15.29 -0.77
N GLU A 715 -9.92 -14.54 -0.28
CA GLU A 715 -9.39 -13.34 -0.94
C GLU A 715 -8.67 -13.67 -2.25
N LEU A 716 -7.88 -14.74 -2.29
CA LEU A 716 -7.03 -15.07 -3.44
C LEU A 716 -7.75 -15.93 -4.49
N CYS A 717 -8.63 -16.83 -4.06
CA CYS A 717 -9.27 -17.81 -4.97
C CYS A 717 -10.74 -17.48 -5.27
N TYR A 718 -11.28 -16.38 -4.72
CA TYR A 718 -12.67 -15.93 -4.90
C TYR A 718 -13.72 -17.02 -4.63
N LYS A 719 -13.49 -17.78 -3.54
CA LYS A 719 -14.39 -18.84 -3.08
C LYS A 719 -14.94 -18.51 -1.69
N ALA A 720 -16.22 -18.79 -1.47
CA ALA A 720 -16.77 -18.87 -0.13
C ALA A 720 -16.26 -20.15 0.53
N ILE A 721 -15.51 -19.99 1.62
CA ILE A 721 -14.86 -21.08 2.33
C ILE A 721 -15.23 -20.96 3.81
N PRO A 722 -15.85 -21.98 4.43
CA PRO A 722 -16.08 -21.99 5.86
C PRO A 722 -14.83 -22.43 6.64
N GLU A 723 -14.82 -22.06 7.93
CA GLU A 723 -13.91 -22.62 8.94
C GLU A 723 -14.73 -23.34 10.00
N ASP A 724 -14.39 -24.61 10.26
CA ASP A 724 -15.00 -25.42 11.31
C ASP A 724 -13.95 -25.92 12.31
N GLY A 725 -14.41 -26.35 13.49
CA GLY A 725 -13.63 -27.26 14.32
C GLY A 725 -13.52 -28.63 13.65
N THR A 726 -12.36 -29.30 13.71
CA THR A 726 -12.16 -30.57 13.00
C THR A 726 -13.22 -31.62 13.38
N GLU A 727 -13.50 -31.81 14.67
CA GLU A 727 -14.52 -32.79 15.08
C GLU A 727 -15.94 -32.29 14.80
N ASP A 728 -16.17 -30.98 14.76
CA ASP A 728 -17.51 -30.40 14.60
C ASP A 728 -17.99 -30.46 13.15
N LYS A 729 -17.06 -30.51 12.18
CA LYS A 729 -17.40 -30.64 10.75
C LYS A 729 -18.33 -31.81 10.44
N LYS A 730 -18.21 -32.93 11.17
CA LYS A 730 -19.12 -34.10 11.00
C LYS A 730 -20.57 -33.81 11.41
N HIS A 731 -20.79 -32.78 12.21
CA HIS A 731 -22.10 -32.34 12.69
C HIS A 731 -22.73 -31.24 11.82
N ILE A 732 -21.96 -30.66 10.90
CA ILE A 732 -22.39 -29.53 10.07
C ILE A 732 -22.62 -30.03 8.63
N ASP A 733 -21.55 -30.33 7.90
CA ASP A 733 -21.65 -30.48 6.44
C ASP A 733 -20.56 -31.38 5.81
N LEU A 734 -20.12 -32.42 6.50
CA LEU A 734 -19.11 -33.41 6.05
C LEU A 734 -19.12 -33.83 4.56
N SER A 735 -20.27 -33.77 3.86
CA SER A 735 -20.41 -34.18 2.46
C SER A 735 -20.53 -33.02 1.45
N SER A 736 -20.56 -31.76 1.88
CA SER A 736 -20.70 -30.57 1.00
C SER A 736 -19.38 -30.18 0.32
N GLU A 737 -18.25 -30.43 0.99
CA GLU A 737 -16.95 -29.83 0.68
C GLU A 737 -15.89 -30.87 0.34
N PRO A 738 -15.63 -31.11 -0.96
CA PRO A 738 -14.77 -32.18 -1.41
C PRO A 738 -13.27 -31.93 -1.22
N LEU A 739 -12.83 -30.73 -0.84
CA LEU A 739 -11.45 -30.43 -0.43
C LEU A 739 -11.48 -29.84 0.99
N ILE A 740 -10.71 -30.42 1.90
CA ILE A 740 -10.66 -29.98 3.30
C ILE A 740 -9.20 -29.71 3.66
N PHE A 741 -8.86 -28.47 3.95
CA PHE A 741 -7.54 -28.09 4.45
C PHE A 741 -7.52 -28.21 5.97
N VAL A 742 -6.63 -29.05 6.52
CA VAL A 742 -6.63 -29.46 7.93
C VAL A 742 -5.37 -28.92 8.62
N CYS A 743 -5.55 -28.06 9.62
CA CYS A 743 -4.48 -27.53 10.45
C CYS A 743 -4.29 -28.42 11.70
N ALA A 744 -3.25 -29.25 11.71
CA ALA A 744 -3.01 -30.29 12.74
C ALA A 744 -1.62 -30.22 13.39
N THR A 745 -0.97 -29.05 13.37
CA THR A 745 0.38 -28.86 13.94
C THR A 745 0.35 -28.71 15.45
N GLY A 746 1.40 -29.17 16.15
CA GLY A 746 1.55 -29.02 17.61
C GLY A 746 0.55 -29.83 18.44
N LEU A 747 -0.16 -30.79 17.82
CA LEU A 747 -1.11 -31.66 18.53
C LEU A 747 -0.36 -32.76 19.29
N SER A 748 -0.85 -33.11 20.48
CA SER A 748 -0.25 -34.15 21.32
C SER A 748 -1.31 -34.95 22.06
N GLY A 749 -0.91 -36.10 22.62
CA GLY A 749 -1.80 -36.97 23.40
C GLY A 749 -2.95 -37.53 22.57
N SER A 750 -4.15 -37.59 23.15
CA SER A 750 -5.36 -38.09 22.47
C SER A 750 -5.85 -37.17 21.35
N ASN A 751 -5.52 -35.88 21.37
CA ASN A 751 -6.05 -34.91 20.41
C ASN A 751 -5.60 -35.20 18.97
N VAL A 752 -4.35 -35.62 18.78
CA VAL A 752 -3.84 -36.00 17.45
C VAL A 752 -4.46 -37.31 16.95
N ASP A 753 -4.74 -38.25 17.85
CA ASP A 753 -5.43 -39.50 17.52
C ASP A 753 -6.88 -39.23 17.08
N ASP A 754 -7.56 -38.31 17.77
CA ASP A 754 -8.92 -37.88 17.43
C ASP A 754 -8.95 -37.17 16.07
N VAL A 755 -8.03 -36.23 15.80
CA VAL A 755 -7.92 -35.55 14.50
C VAL A 755 -7.59 -36.54 13.38
N ALA A 756 -6.69 -37.49 13.59
CA ALA A 756 -6.39 -38.53 12.61
C ALA A 756 -7.61 -39.39 12.25
N LYS A 757 -8.43 -39.71 13.27
CA LYS A 757 -9.71 -40.41 13.07
C LYS A 757 -10.70 -39.58 12.28
N GLU A 758 -10.81 -38.27 12.53
CA GLU A 758 -11.68 -37.39 11.75
C GLU A 758 -11.22 -37.28 10.28
N ILE A 759 -9.92 -37.18 10.02
CA ILE A 759 -9.37 -37.20 8.66
C ILE A 759 -9.73 -38.50 7.92
N ALA A 760 -9.68 -39.64 8.62
CA ALA A 760 -10.12 -40.92 8.05
C ALA A 760 -11.62 -40.93 7.72
N ILE A 761 -12.45 -40.30 8.55
CA ILE A 761 -13.89 -40.10 8.27
C ILE A 761 -14.08 -39.23 7.03
N TYR A 762 -13.36 -38.11 6.92
CA TYR A 762 -13.43 -37.23 5.74
C TYR A 762 -13.11 -38.00 4.47
N ARG A 763 -12.03 -38.78 4.49
CA ARG A 763 -11.61 -39.61 3.36
C ARG A 763 -12.64 -40.67 3.01
N ALA A 764 -13.26 -41.32 4.01
CA ALA A 764 -14.33 -42.29 3.81
C ALA A 764 -15.57 -41.69 3.13
N HIS A 765 -15.84 -40.40 3.38
CA HIS A 765 -16.88 -39.60 2.72
C HIS A 765 -16.44 -38.98 1.39
N LYS A 766 -15.32 -39.45 0.81
CA LYS A 766 -14.75 -39.02 -0.48
C LYS A 766 -14.24 -37.58 -0.53
N ALA A 767 -14.01 -36.95 0.62
CA ALA A 767 -13.29 -35.69 0.66
C ALA A 767 -11.79 -35.90 0.34
N THR A 768 -11.14 -34.81 -0.04
CA THR A 768 -9.69 -34.70 -0.25
C THR A 768 -9.11 -33.90 0.92
N PRO A 769 -8.68 -34.56 2.02
CA PRO A 769 -8.03 -33.88 3.13
C PRO A 769 -6.57 -33.53 2.77
N ILE A 770 -6.24 -32.24 2.79
CA ILE A 770 -4.88 -31.70 2.70
C ILE A 770 -4.46 -31.38 4.13
N VAL A 771 -3.53 -32.15 4.71
CA VAL A 771 -3.21 -32.09 6.14
C VAL A 771 -1.86 -31.42 6.33
N VAL A 772 -1.82 -30.42 7.22
CA VAL A 772 -0.57 -29.82 7.69
C VAL A 772 -0.27 -30.32 9.10
N ALA A 773 0.88 -30.96 9.29
CA ALA A 773 1.25 -31.63 10.53
C ALA A 773 2.72 -31.37 10.92
N SER A 774 3.05 -31.61 12.18
CA SER A 774 4.43 -31.52 12.65
C SER A 774 5.26 -32.68 12.08
N GLU A 775 6.55 -32.43 11.80
CA GLU A 775 7.48 -33.47 11.35
C GLU A 775 7.48 -34.69 12.29
N GLY A 776 7.52 -35.89 11.69
CA GLY A 776 7.47 -37.15 12.42
C GLY A 776 6.05 -37.69 12.70
N ASP A 777 4.99 -36.92 12.43
CA ASP A 777 3.62 -37.38 12.59
C ASP A 777 3.16 -38.29 11.45
N THR A 778 3.26 -39.60 11.67
CA THR A 778 2.84 -40.62 10.70
C THR A 778 1.36 -41.04 10.81
N ARG A 779 0.62 -40.47 11.77
CA ARG A 779 -0.76 -40.87 12.11
C ARG A 779 -1.79 -40.49 11.04
N PHE A 780 -1.45 -39.60 10.12
CA PHE A 780 -2.36 -39.05 9.11
C PHE A 780 -2.35 -39.84 7.78
N GLU A 781 -2.33 -41.17 7.83
CA GLU A 781 -2.28 -42.03 6.63
C GLU A 781 -3.45 -41.82 5.66
N ALA A 782 -4.60 -41.34 6.15
CA ALA A 782 -5.78 -41.06 5.35
C ALA A 782 -5.74 -39.71 4.62
N ALA A 783 -4.71 -38.89 4.84
CA ALA A 783 -4.49 -37.64 4.14
C ALA A 783 -4.32 -37.88 2.63
N ALA A 784 -4.90 -37.00 1.80
CA ALA A 784 -4.61 -37.00 0.37
C ALA A 784 -3.24 -36.38 0.07
N GLU A 785 -2.87 -35.38 0.86
CA GLU A 785 -1.54 -34.78 0.91
C GLU A 785 -1.20 -34.52 2.37
N LEU A 786 0.04 -34.83 2.76
CA LEU A 786 0.59 -34.55 4.08
C LEU A 786 1.75 -33.57 3.92
N LEU A 787 1.54 -32.35 4.41
CA LEU A 787 2.51 -31.25 4.36
C LEU A 787 3.11 -31.10 5.76
N ASN A 788 4.38 -31.47 5.90
CA ASN A 788 5.05 -31.44 7.20
C ASN A 788 5.71 -30.08 7.45
N VAL A 789 5.72 -29.64 8.70
CA VAL A 789 6.44 -28.46 9.18
C VAL A 789 7.34 -28.80 10.36
N PRO A 790 8.43 -28.04 10.60
CA PRO A 790 9.28 -28.24 11.77
C PRO A 790 8.49 -28.19 13.08
N GLN A 791 8.94 -28.95 14.08
CA GLN A 791 8.34 -28.95 15.41
C GLN A 791 9.02 -27.88 16.29
N LEU A 792 8.23 -26.95 16.83
CA LEU A 792 8.67 -25.97 17.83
C LEU A 792 7.95 -26.25 19.16
N HIS A 793 7.26 -25.25 19.70
CA HIS A 793 6.45 -25.37 20.90
C HIS A 793 4.97 -25.50 20.51
N PRO A 794 4.20 -26.45 21.10
CA PRO A 794 2.81 -26.70 20.74
C PRO A 794 1.87 -25.48 20.69
N GLN A 795 2.17 -24.43 21.48
CA GLN A 795 1.38 -23.20 21.49
C GLN A 795 1.62 -22.29 20.28
N ILE A 796 2.73 -22.42 19.56
CA ILE A 796 3.08 -21.55 18.41
C ILE A 796 3.19 -22.30 17.08
N ASP A 797 3.21 -23.63 17.07
CA ASP A 797 3.32 -24.44 15.85
C ASP A 797 2.26 -24.10 14.78
N PHE A 798 1.07 -23.65 15.19
CA PHE A 798 0.00 -23.21 14.27
C PHE A 798 0.42 -22.07 13.33
N ILE A 799 1.43 -21.29 13.70
CA ILE A 799 1.97 -20.21 12.86
C ILE A 799 2.58 -20.81 11.58
N LEU A 800 3.25 -21.95 11.68
CA LEU A 800 3.82 -22.66 10.54
C LEU A 800 2.72 -23.25 9.64
N ALA A 801 1.63 -23.76 10.23
CA ALA A 801 0.45 -24.18 9.46
C ALA A 801 -0.17 -23.03 8.65
N THR A 802 -0.19 -21.83 9.23
CA THR A 802 -0.66 -20.62 8.55
C THR A 802 0.19 -20.30 7.33
N MET A 803 1.52 -20.41 7.44
CA MET A 803 2.44 -20.18 6.33
C MET A 803 2.27 -21.18 5.20
N VAL A 804 2.06 -22.46 5.52
CA VAL A 804 1.70 -23.47 4.51
C VAL A 804 0.40 -23.09 3.81
N GLY A 805 -0.62 -22.63 4.56
CA GLY A 805 -1.90 -22.22 3.98
C GLY A 805 -1.83 -20.94 3.13
N HIS A 806 -0.99 -19.96 3.50
CA HIS A 806 -0.70 -18.78 2.67
C HIS A 806 -0.06 -19.18 1.34
N LEU A 807 0.97 -20.03 1.37
CA LEU A 807 1.60 -20.56 0.16
C LEU A 807 0.63 -21.41 -0.67
N PHE A 808 -0.15 -22.26 -0.02
CA PHE A 808 -1.16 -23.07 -0.70
C PHE A 808 -2.21 -22.20 -1.39
N GLY A 809 -2.68 -21.14 -0.74
CA GLY A 809 -3.66 -20.22 -1.33
C GLY A 809 -3.10 -19.45 -2.52
N TYR A 810 -1.86 -18.99 -2.45
CA TYR A 810 -1.17 -18.38 -3.59
C TYR A 810 -1.06 -19.34 -4.78
N GLU A 811 -0.58 -20.56 -4.55
CA GLU A 811 -0.44 -21.57 -5.61
C GLU A 811 -1.79 -22.05 -6.14
N ALA A 812 -2.82 -22.10 -5.29
CA ALA A 812 -4.18 -22.40 -5.69
C ALA A 812 -4.77 -21.33 -6.59
N ALA A 813 -4.54 -20.06 -6.29
CA ALA A 813 -4.95 -18.93 -7.13
C ALA A 813 -4.28 -19.00 -8.50
N LEU A 814 -2.97 -19.22 -8.55
CA LEU A 814 -2.25 -19.42 -9.83
C LEU A 814 -2.80 -20.62 -10.62
N ALA A 815 -3.06 -21.74 -9.96
CA ALA A 815 -3.60 -22.93 -10.61
C ALA A 815 -5.00 -22.68 -11.21
N ILE A 816 -5.84 -21.90 -10.52
CA ILE A 816 -7.16 -21.49 -11.02
C ILE A 816 -7.02 -20.49 -12.18
N ASP A 817 -6.15 -19.50 -12.03
CA ASP A 817 -5.90 -18.46 -13.04
C ASP A 817 -5.43 -19.08 -14.37
N ASN A 818 -4.54 -20.05 -14.29
CA ASN A 818 -4.05 -20.81 -15.45
C ASN A 818 -5.18 -21.54 -16.21
N GLN A 819 -6.28 -21.92 -15.56
CA GLN A 819 -7.44 -22.51 -16.26
C GLN A 819 -8.21 -21.49 -17.10
N ALA A 820 -8.11 -20.20 -16.79
CA ALA A 820 -8.77 -19.13 -17.52
C ALA A 820 -7.97 -18.66 -18.75
N LEU A 821 -6.68 -19.01 -18.85
CA LEU A 821 -5.80 -18.52 -19.91
C LEU A 821 -6.31 -18.79 -21.34
N PRO A 822 -6.81 -19.99 -21.69
CA PRO A 822 -7.34 -20.24 -23.04
C PRO A 822 -8.55 -19.35 -23.37
N LEU A 823 -9.41 -19.07 -22.38
CA LEU A 823 -10.57 -18.20 -22.54
C LEU A 823 -10.16 -16.73 -22.70
N ARG A 824 -9.10 -16.28 -22.01
CA ARG A 824 -8.55 -14.93 -22.16
C ARG A 824 -7.95 -14.71 -23.54
N GLN A 825 -7.18 -15.68 -24.03
CA GLN A 825 -6.59 -15.64 -25.38
C GLN A 825 -7.69 -15.58 -26.44
N MET A 826 -8.74 -16.39 -26.31
CA MET A 826 -9.93 -16.31 -27.16
C MET A 826 -10.60 -14.94 -27.12
N ARG A 827 -10.84 -14.38 -25.92
CA ARG A 827 -11.44 -13.04 -25.78
C ARG A 827 -10.59 -11.97 -26.46
N SER A 828 -9.28 -11.97 -26.23
CA SER A 828 -8.36 -11.01 -26.85
C SER A 828 -8.40 -11.06 -28.37
N ILE A 829 -8.44 -12.26 -28.96
CA ILE A 829 -8.55 -12.44 -30.42
C ILE A 829 -9.90 -11.90 -30.92
N LEU A 830 -10.99 -12.16 -30.20
CA LEU A 830 -12.31 -11.64 -30.56
C LEU A 830 -12.38 -10.11 -30.49
N ASP A 831 -11.82 -9.51 -29.43
CA ASP A 831 -11.79 -8.05 -29.25
C ASP A 831 -10.97 -7.38 -30.38
N ASP A 832 -9.83 -7.96 -30.77
CA ASP A 832 -9.02 -7.51 -31.91
C ASP A 832 -9.78 -7.60 -33.24
N ILE A 833 -10.53 -8.69 -33.45
CA ILE A 833 -11.36 -8.89 -34.65
C ILE A 833 -12.49 -7.84 -34.71
N ILE A 834 -13.16 -7.62 -33.58
CA ILE A 834 -14.24 -6.62 -33.48
C ILE A 834 -13.69 -5.21 -33.74
N ALA A 835 -12.54 -4.87 -33.15
CA ALA A 835 -11.89 -3.58 -33.34
C ALA A 835 -11.48 -3.32 -34.81
N LYS A 836 -11.07 -4.37 -35.55
CA LYS A 836 -10.67 -4.29 -36.96
C LYS A 836 -11.85 -4.29 -37.94
N GLY A 837 -13.07 -4.62 -37.49
CA GLY A 837 -14.28 -4.59 -38.32
C GLY A 837 -14.38 -5.67 -39.41
N GLU A 838 -13.44 -6.62 -39.45
CA GLU A 838 -13.43 -7.76 -40.37
C GLU A 838 -13.31 -9.05 -39.56
N LEU A 839 -14.33 -9.92 -39.63
CA LEU A 839 -14.24 -11.32 -39.22
C LEU A 839 -13.69 -12.11 -40.41
N PRO A 840 -12.40 -12.50 -40.42
CA PRO A 840 -11.91 -13.37 -41.48
C PRO A 840 -12.70 -14.69 -41.48
N GLU A 841 -13.12 -15.13 -42.66
CA GLU A 841 -13.85 -16.38 -42.85
C GLU A 841 -12.97 -17.55 -42.38
N GLY A 842 -13.40 -18.32 -41.38
CA GLY A 842 -12.58 -19.36 -40.74
C GLY A 842 -11.97 -19.00 -39.38
N ALA A 843 -12.15 -17.77 -38.88
CA ALA A 843 -11.52 -17.33 -37.62
C ALA A 843 -11.92 -18.17 -36.39
N PHE A 844 -13.17 -18.66 -36.36
CA PHE A 844 -13.63 -19.53 -35.28
C PHE A 844 -13.05 -20.94 -35.39
N GLU A 845 -12.89 -21.47 -36.60
CA GLU A 845 -12.26 -22.77 -36.86
C GLU A 845 -10.76 -22.74 -36.55
N GLU A 846 -10.06 -21.67 -36.92
CA GLU A 846 -8.63 -21.50 -36.61
C GLU A 846 -8.40 -21.35 -35.10
N LEU A 847 -9.29 -20.64 -34.40
CA LEU A 847 -9.29 -20.54 -32.95
C LEU A 847 -9.61 -21.89 -32.29
N GLN A 848 -10.54 -22.66 -32.84
CA GLN A 848 -10.87 -24.01 -32.35
C GLN A 848 -9.69 -24.98 -32.49
N ASP A 849 -8.87 -24.85 -33.53
CA ASP A 849 -7.69 -25.69 -33.74
C ASP A 849 -6.48 -25.28 -32.88
N GLN A 850 -6.45 -24.04 -32.37
CA GLN A 850 -5.41 -23.51 -31.49
C GLN A 850 -5.64 -23.78 -29.98
N LEU A 851 -6.90 -23.95 -29.58
CA LEU A 851 -7.35 -24.29 -28.22
C LEU A 851 -7.33 -25.81 -27.98
#